data_AF-A0AAD9VB16-F1
#
_entry.id   AF-A0AAD9VB16-F1
#
_cell.length_a   1.000
_cell.length_b   1.000
_cell.length_c   1.000
_cell.angle_alpha   90.00
_cell.angle_beta   90.00
_cell.angle_gamma   90.00
#
_symmetry.space_group_name_H-M   'P 1'
#
loop_
_entity.id
_entity.type
_entity.pdbx_description
1 polymer ?
#
loop_
_entity_poly.entity_id
_entity_poly.type
_entity_poly.pdbx_seq_one_letter_code
_entity_poly.pdbx_strand_id
1 'polypeptide(L)'
;MFSTNRKGPGYDLSTSGAGKPRPSKALMYSQNRRLYSRGRQADEDHDRWAALGAWFLGPKAENGDLFKDLLTKAVDSHIGFRQSYFPSDPPYITDDLRGKGAFKNSLQTLRSELEQLQKDLSKSVPFFSSRYKGHVNWDTAMPANLGYITALFFNQNNCAAEGSPVTTKLEVEVGTDLSVMVGYDKDKCMGHLTTGGSVANIEAVWAARNVKYFPLGLQEALLKEDKFAHVRGYKVFFPQLGKEKEVAKASKWELLNLDVDTILKMPSNIETLLNLEHQEFMEIMGKYLYESIGAQEFSQRHGLTQSACVIAPSTLHISFMKAITILGLGRENIVTVAVDENARMDPKDLTRILTLKLEKEIPVISVVAIMGTTEESAVDPLTEVLNIREKFSKQGLNFSVHGDAAWGAYFCSMMRDEHRGVKMIATGFVSEMYLSKYVSKQLSMLKYCDTITIDPHKSGFCPYPAGAICYRDKTMNSFLQITTGAVYYHGDMTLGDIGIEGSKPGAAAAGVMLANRVIGLHKNGYGRLLAECMFTAKILYCLWVTLANEDDNFVLVTTKPLPKFNEWSEEQQIKFIRERILGKTNEELVKDKQAMEYLKEVGPDTMIPCFSVNLKGNNKVELCNAINSALFNDLCHSSSEQTAHRIPLLVTSSSMVPHKHSNAVLNLKKRLGLDTNTDDSVKYIITTCMDPWPTSLEFMDDMAAIMRNSILCAIGTVKDPDAFHTFVSTGACNDDDEVIAYYVGNFNKASNQYDTVVKLKFTSNKEAQEYRETQKLLESSNQNQPIVFRSTKQRLHDVFFKTSEYAGEKEKFHCFVGFPSDDDHPFMEPEMKIVDVPRYEHYDNGDYPQYSAYFMYGDKKETFLFHIPAKSPDLFQVVQLEGPPAGVGNQVADDILIRYGTVVDIPSIPGNPTVSGGEIQDPLKKHEFDISFVGIDGQEVTSKVKISRKIWFAGSDKVYK
;
A
#
# COMPACT_ATOMS: atom_id res chain seq x y z
N MET A 1 53.02 -23.13 14.14
CA MET A 1 54.02 -22.28 13.48
C MET A 1 53.39 -21.76 12.20
N PHE A 2 52.89 -20.52 12.23
CA PHE A 2 52.24 -19.85 11.11
C PHE A 2 53.23 -18.84 10.51
N SER A 3 53.46 -18.93 9.19
CA SER A 3 54.09 -17.93 8.30
C SER A 3 54.01 -18.54 6.89
N THR A 4 53.54 -17.91 5.80
CA THR A 4 53.81 -16.56 5.32
C THR A 4 52.66 -16.01 4.44
N ASN A 5 52.21 -14.80 4.81
CA ASN A 5 51.75 -13.67 3.99
C ASN A 5 51.68 -13.81 2.45
N ARG A 6 50.47 -13.63 1.90
CA ARG A 6 50.25 -12.86 0.66
C ARG A 6 49.29 -11.71 0.94
N LYS A 7 49.82 -10.49 0.92
CA LYS A 7 49.03 -9.25 0.93
C LYS A 7 48.28 -9.15 -0.39
N GLY A 8 46.94 -9.14 -0.35
CA GLY A 8 46.12 -8.57 -1.43
C GLY A 8 46.28 -7.03 -1.43
N PRO A 9 46.00 -6.35 -2.55
CA PRO A 9 46.13 -4.90 -2.62
C PRO A 9 45.11 -4.26 -1.66
N GLY A 10 45.60 -3.45 -0.73
CA GLY A 10 44.78 -2.69 0.19
C GLY A 10 44.00 -1.60 -0.56
N TYR A 11 42.70 -1.52 -0.29
CA TYR A 11 41.90 -0.35 -0.63
C TYR A 11 42.29 0.78 0.30
N ASP A 12 42.91 1.82 -0.26
CA ASP A 12 43.16 3.07 0.43
C ASP A 12 41.89 3.93 0.38
N LEU A 13 41.18 4.02 1.51
CA LEU A 13 39.99 4.86 1.70
C LEU A 13 40.40 6.28 2.14
N SER A 14 41.41 6.88 1.51
CA SER A 14 41.86 8.25 1.81
C SER A 14 42.03 9.11 0.57
N THR A 15 40.93 9.32 -0.17
CA THR A 15 40.82 10.49 -1.05
C THR A 15 39.53 11.26 -0.74
N SER A 16 39.68 12.31 0.05
CA SER A 16 38.76 13.43 0.18
C SER A 16 38.51 14.08 -1.19
N GLY A 17 37.26 14.19 -1.63
CA GLY A 17 36.85 15.14 -2.68
C GLY A 17 36.18 14.60 -3.94
N ALA A 18 35.92 13.30 -4.08
CA ALA A 18 35.10 12.78 -5.18
C ALA A 18 33.66 12.54 -4.70
N GLY A 19 32.68 13.20 -5.33
CA GLY A 19 31.26 12.97 -5.06
C GLY A 19 30.93 11.48 -5.21
N LYS A 20 30.05 10.95 -4.34
CA LYS A 20 29.53 9.58 -4.50
C LYS A 20 28.98 9.43 -5.93
N PRO A 21 29.24 8.30 -6.61
CA PRO A 21 28.66 8.06 -7.93
C PRO A 21 27.14 8.15 -7.85
N ARG A 22 26.52 8.69 -8.91
CA ARG A 22 25.06 8.81 -9.02
C ARG A 22 24.41 7.44 -8.80
N PRO A 23 23.25 7.34 -8.13
CA PRO A 23 22.47 6.10 -8.13
C PRO A 23 21.93 5.87 -9.55
N SER A 24 22.76 5.31 -10.41
CA SER A 24 22.49 5.11 -11.85
C SER A 24 22.57 3.63 -12.26
N LYS A 25 22.59 2.71 -11.30
CA LYS A 25 22.99 1.31 -11.58
C LYS A 25 21.85 0.30 -11.65
N ALA A 26 20.68 0.60 -11.09
CA ALA A 26 19.54 -0.31 -11.18
C ALA A 26 18.59 0.13 -12.29
N LEU A 27 18.50 -0.74 -13.28
CA LEU A 27 17.68 -0.56 -14.46
C LEU A 27 16.21 -0.79 -14.13
N MET A 28 15.31 -0.02 -14.75
CA MET A 28 13.86 -0.03 -14.54
C MET A 28 13.37 -1.48 -14.53
N TYR A 29 13.83 -2.35 -15.44
CA TYR A 29 13.35 -3.74 -15.55
C TYR A 29 14.34 -4.83 -15.12
N SER A 30 15.34 -4.51 -14.28
CA SER A 30 16.34 -5.51 -13.87
C SER A 30 15.86 -6.49 -12.78
N GLN A 31 16.13 -7.78 -13.00
CA GLN A 31 15.94 -8.88 -12.04
C GLN A 31 17.12 -9.03 -11.06
N ASN A 32 18.21 -8.27 -11.23
CA ASN A 32 19.46 -8.47 -10.52
C ASN A 32 19.33 -8.11 -9.03
N ARG A 33 19.56 -9.10 -8.15
CA ARG A 33 19.69 -8.91 -6.69
C ARG A 33 20.76 -9.81 -6.11
N ARG A 34 21.63 -9.28 -5.26
CA ARG A 34 22.42 -10.16 -4.39
C ARG A 34 21.57 -10.50 -3.16
N LEU A 35 21.65 -11.76 -2.72
CA LEU A 35 20.97 -12.23 -1.51
C LEU A 35 21.32 -11.39 -0.27
N TYR A 36 22.54 -10.85 -0.20
CA TYR A 36 23.06 -10.07 0.92
C TYR A 36 24.12 -9.08 0.48
N SER A 37 24.21 -7.93 1.17
CA SER A 37 25.40 -7.06 1.08
C SER A 37 26.64 -7.86 1.49
N ARG A 38 27.77 -7.64 0.80
CA ARG A 38 29.08 -8.18 1.20
C ARG A 38 29.41 -7.70 2.62
N GLY A 39 29.15 -8.53 3.62
CA GLY A 39 29.40 -8.19 5.02
C GLY A 39 28.57 -8.91 6.08
N ARG A 40 27.47 -9.61 5.73
CA ARG A 40 26.70 -10.39 6.72
C ARG A 40 27.44 -11.69 7.09
N GLN A 41 28.42 -11.60 7.98
CA GLN A 41 28.80 -12.74 8.79
C GLN A 41 27.68 -13.00 9.81
N ALA A 42 27.24 -14.26 9.88
CA ALA A 42 26.28 -14.73 10.87
C ALA A 42 26.89 -14.58 12.27
N ASP A 43 26.50 -13.54 12.99
CA ASP A 43 26.75 -13.39 14.43
C ASP A 43 25.46 -13.67 15.21
N GLU A 44 25.60 -14.12 16.44
CA GLU A 44 24.55 -14.67 17.32
C GLU A 44 23.40 -13.69 17.71
N ASP A 45 23.33 -12.48 17.15
CA ASP A 45 22.38 -11.39 17.50
C ASP A 45 21.08 -11.36 16.64
N HIS A 46 20.66 -12.49 16.07
CA HIS A 46 19.62 -12.57 15.00
C HIS A 46 18.19 -12.96 15.44
N ASP A 47 17.93 -13.27 16.71
CA ASP A 47 16.70 -13.98 17.12
C ASP A 47 15.38 -13.23 16.85
N ARG A 48 15.31 -11.90 17.03
CA ARG A 48 14.06 -11.14 16.81
C ARG A 48 13.68 -10.98 15.35
N TRP A 49 14.68 -10.79 14.47
CA TRP A 49 14.44 -10.74 13.03
C TRP A 49 14.00 -12.11 12.50
N ALA A 50 14.55 -13.19 13.08
CA ALA A 50 14.10 -14.55 12.78
C ALA A 50 12.62 -14.78 13.18
N ALA A 51 12.15 -14.18 14.29
CA ALA A 51 10.75 -14.27 14.69
C ALA A 51 9.79 -13.62 13.67
N LEU A 52 10.12 -12.43 13.16
CA LEU A 52 9.37 -11.78 12.08
C LEU A 52 9.34 -12.65 10.82
N GLY A 53 10.48 -13.24 10.46
CA GLY A 53 10.60 -14.19 9.36
C GLY A 53 9.64 -15.37 9.48
N ALA A 54 9.31 -15.81 10.71
CA ALA A 54 8.38 -16.92 10.95
C ALA A 54 6.89 -16.53 10.89
N TRP A 55 6.55 -15.24 10.78
CA TRP A 55 5.15 -14.78 10.77
C TRP A 55 4.55 -14.64 9.38
N PHE A 56 5.35 -14.63 8.32
CA PHE A 56 4.90 -14.42 6.94
C PHE A 56 5.29 -15.58 6.02
N LEU A 57 4.56 -15.77 4.93
CA LEU A 57 4.92 -16.79 3.94
C LEU A 57 6.25 -16.43 3.26
N GLY A 58 6.46 -15.13 3.06
CA GLY A 58 7.68 -14.53 2.56
C GLY A 58 7.56 -14.10 1.08
N PRO A 59 8.29 -13.06 0.64
CA PRO A 59 8.18 -12.54 -0.73
C PRO A 59 8.50 -13.56 -1.84
N LYS A 60 9.17 -14.66 -1.50
CA LYS A 60 9.49 -15.79 -2.40
C LYS A 60 8.93 -17.12 -1.90
N ALA A 61 7.99 -17.08 -0.96
CA ALA A 61 7.43 -18.24 -0.27
C ALA A 61 8.50 -19.10 0.43
N GLU A 62 9.46 -18.45 1.08
CA GLU A 62 10.56 -19.05 1.83
C GLU A 62 10.05 -20.01 2.92
N ASN A 63 8.87 -19.74 3.49
CA ASN A 63 8.21 -20.60 4.48
C ASN A 63 7.14 -21.54 3.88
N GLY A 64 7.16 -21.77 2.56
CA GLY A 64 6.13 -22.54 1.86
C GLY A 64 5.93 -23.95 2.39
N ASP A 65 7.01 -24.67 2.70
CA ASP A 65 6.93 -26.03 3.23
C ASP A 65 6.37 -26.07 4.65
N LEU A 66 6.76 -25.11 5.48
CA LEU A 66 6.22 -24.95 6.84
C LEU A 66 4.72 -24.63 6.80
N PHE A 67 4.31 -23.69 5.94
CA PHE A 67 2.90 -23.34 5.80
C PHE A 67 2.06 -24.53 5.33
N LYS A 68 2.56 -25.32 4.36
CA LYS A 68 1.90 -26.56 3.90
C LYS A 68 1.74 -27.58 5.02
N ASP A 69 2.78 -27.84 5.81
CA ASP A 69 2.71 -28.77 6.94
C ASP A 69 1.65 -28.35 7.96
N LEU A 70 1.63 -27.07 8.35
CA LEU A 70 0.64 -26.53 9.29
C LEU A 70 -0.78 -26.57 8.72
N LEU A 71 -0.95 -26.28 7.43
CA LEU A 71 -2.24 -26.36 6.75
C LEU A 71 -2.75 -27.81 6.68
N THR A 72 -1.87 -28.77 6.34
CA THR A 72 -2.22 -30.20 6.34
C THR A 72 -2.66 -30.65 7.73
N LYS A 73 -1.97 -30.23 8.79
CA LYS A 73 -2.39 -30.52 10.18
C LYS A 73 -3.78 -29.97 10.51
N ALA A 74 -4.11 -28.76 10.03
CA ALA A 74 -5.44 -28.18 10.23
C ALA A 74 -6.53 -29.00 9.50
N VAL A 75 -6.25 -29.43 8.27
CA VAL A 75 -7.14 -30.29 7.47
C VAL A 75 -7.33 -31.65 8.14
N ASP A 76 -6.24 -32.31 8.53
CA ASP A 76 -6.26 -33.65 9.15
C ASP A 76 -7.00 -33.63 10.50
N SER A 77 -6.81 -32.56 11.28
CA SER A 77 -7.55 -32.35 12.54
C SER A 77 -9.07 -32.30 12.30
N HIS A 78 -9.51 -31.58 11.27
CA HIS A 78 -10.94 -31.52 10.94
C HIS A 78 -11.50 -32.84 10.38
N ILE A 79 -10.71 -33.55 9.55
CA ILE A 79 -11.08 -34.89 9.08
C ILE A 79 -11.27 -35.82 10.28
N GLY A 80 -10.31 -35.83 11.21
CA GLY A 80 -10.38 -36.62 12.45
C GLY A 80 -11.59 -36.25 13.29
N PHE A 81 -11.89 -34.95 13.44
CA PHE A 81 -13.09 -34.47 14.12
C PHE A 81 -14.36 -35.08 13.51
N ARG A 82 -14.54 -34.98 12.19
CA ARG A 82 -15.72 -35.54 11.48
C ARG A 82 -15.85 -37.05 11.66
N GLN A 83 -14.75 -37.79 11.58
CA GLN A 83 -14.76 -39.25 11.75
C GLN A 83 -15.07 -39.68 13.19
N SER A 84 -14.69 -38.84 14.17
CA SER A 84 -14.93 -39.11 15.59
C SER A 84 -16.31 -38.62 16.08
N TYR A 85 -16.99 -37.77 15.31
CA TYR A 85 -18.30 -37.23 15.65
C TYR A 85 -19.39 -38.26 15.29
N PHE A 86 -19.88 -38.98 16.30
CA PHE A 86 -20.74 -40.18 16.14
C PHE A 86 -20.10 -41.29 15.28
N PRO A 87 -19.08 -42.00 15.79
CA PRO A 87 -18.30 -42.97 15.01
C PRO A 87 -19.08 -44.15 14.43
N SER A 88 -20.29 -44.40 14.93
CA SER A 88 -21.15 -45.50 14.48
C SER A 88 -21.96 -45.16 13.23
N ASP A 89 -21.98 -43.89 12.79
CA ASP A 89 -22.70 -43.48 11.60
C ASP A 89 -22.05 -44.06 10.33
N PRO A 90 -22.84 -44.56 9.36
CA PRO A 90 -22.29 -45.13 8.15
C PRO A 90 -21.73 -44.03 7.21
N PRO A 91 -20.73 -44.36 6.37
CA PRO A 91 -20.29 -43.44 5.32
C PRO A 91 -21.37 -43.31 4.24
N TYR A 92 -21.84 -42.09 3.99
CA TYR A 92 -22.80 -41.81 2.90
C TYR A 92 -22.11 -41.69 1.53
N ILE A 93 -20.82 -41.35 1.51
CA ILE A 93 -20.00 -41.29 0.29
C ILE A 93 -19.09 -42.51 0.28
N THR A 94 -19.49 -43.56 -0.45
CA THR A 94 -18.79 -44.85 -0.52
C THR A 94 -17.87 -44.97 -1.73
N ASP A 95 -16.98 -45.95 -1.75
CA ASP A 95 -16.09 -46.18 -2.91
C ASP A 95 -16.87 -46.59 -4.18
N ASP A 96 -18.01 -47.28 -4.05
CA ASP A 96 -18.89 -47.55 -5.21
C ASP A 96 -19.45 -46.26 -5.81
N LEU A 97 -19.92 -45.33 -4.96
CA LEU A 97 -20.41 -44.03 -5.40
C LEU A 97 -19.30 -43.22 -6.08
N ARG A 98 -18.10 -43.21 -5.49
CA ARG A 98 -16.90 -42.56 -6.06
C ARG A 98 -16.46 -43.21 -7.38
N GLY A 99 -16.77 -44.49 -7.57
CA GLY A 99 -16.51 -45.24 -8.79
C GLY A 99 -17.42 -44.88 -9.98
N LYS A 100 -18.62 -44.31 -9.72
CA LYS A 100 -19.61 -43.97 -10.76
C LYS A 100 -19.11 -42.86 -11.69
N GLY A 101 -19.53 -42.92 -12.95
CA GLY A 101 -19.17 -41.93 -13.98
C GLY A 101 -19.57 -40.49 -13.60
N ALA A 102 -20.75 -40.30 -13.03
CA ALA A 102 -21.22 -38.96 -12.60
C ALA A 102 -20.32 -38.33 -11.55
N PHE A 103 -19.85 -39.11 -10.55
CA PHE A 103 -18.93 -38.62 -9.53
C PHE A 103 -17.57 -38.22 -10.15
N LYS A 104 -17.00 -39.07 -11.00
CA LYS A 104 -15.72 -38.80 -11.67
C LYS A 104 -15.79 -37.56 -12.56
N ASN A 105 -16.88 -37.39 -13.31
CA ASN A 105 -17.09 -36.21 -14.15
C ASN A 105 -17.17 -34.94 -13.31
N SER A 106 -17.94 -34.95 -12.20
CA SER A 106 -18.03 -33.80 -11.29
C SER A 106 -16.67 -33.46 -10.64
N LEU A 107 -15.88 -34.46 -10.26
CA LEU A 107 -14.52 -34.25 -9.73
C LEU A 107 -13.58 -33.68 -10.79
N GLN A 108 -13.69 -34.11 -12.05
CA GLN A 108 -12.91 -33.54 -13.15
C GLN A 108 -13.27 -32.07 -13.36
N THR A 109 -14.56 -31.72 -13.37
CA THR A 109 -15.00 -30.31 -13.43
C THR A 109 -14.40 -29.50 -12.28
N LEU A 110 -14.50 -29.99 -11.03
CA LEU A 110 -13.91 -29.29 -9.88
C LEU A 110 -12.40 -29.03 -10.07
N ARG A 111 -11.65 -30.01 -10.57
CA ARG A 111 -10.20 -29.84 -10.82
C ARG A 111 -9.93 -28.79 -11.90
N SER A 112 -10.63 -28.87 -13.03
CA SER A 112 -10.46 -27.91 -14.13
C SER A 112 -10.82 -26.49 -13.72
N GLU A 113 -11.94 -26.30 -13.00
CA GLU A 113 -12.34 -24.97 -12.51
C GLU A 113 -11.37 -24.43 -11.46
N LEU A 114 -10.82 -25.29 -10.58
CA LEU A 114 -9.81 -24.89 -9.60
C LEU A 114 -8.50 -24.47 -10.27
N GLU A 115 -8.01 -25.24 -11.25
CA GLU A 115 -6.82 -24.91 -12.04
C GLU A 115 -7.00 -23.57 -12.77
N GLN A 116 -8.18 -23.34 -13.35
CA GLN A 116 -8.50 -22.08 -14.03
C GLN A 116 -8.53 -20.90 -13.05
N LEU A 117 -9.17 -21.05 -11.88
CA LEU A 117 -9.17 -20.03 -10.84
C LEU A 117 -7.76 -19.67 -10.37
N GLN A 118 -6.89 -20.68 -10.19
CA GLN A 118 -5.49 -20.46 -9.80
C GLN A 118 -4.72 -19.68 -10.87
N LYS A 119 -4.93 -19.98 -12.15
CA LYS A 119 -4.33 -19.27 -13.29
C LYS A 119 -4.82 -17.83 -13.40
N ASP A 120 -6.07 -17.55 -13.03
CA ASP A 120 -6.58 -16.19 -13.03
C ASP A 120 -6.09 -15.39 -11.83
N LEU A 121 -6.04 -16.00 -10.64
CA LEU A 121 -5.49 -15.35 -9.44
C LEU A 121 -3.98 -15.08 -9.54
N SER A 122 -3.21 -15.83 -10.34
CA SER A 122 -1.80 -15.54 -10.56
C SER A 122 -1.54 -14.21 -11.28
N LYS A 123 -2.57 -13.58 -11.86
CA LYS A 123 -2.54 -12.26 -12.50
C LYS A 123 -2.78 -11.10 -11.52
N SER A 124 -2.94 -11.41 -10.23
CA SER A 124 -3.22 -10.42 -9.19
C SER A 124 -2.00 -9.54 -8.91
N VAL A 125 -2.26 -8.37 -8.33
CA VAL A 125 -1.20 -7.48 -7.82
C VAL A 125 -0.34 -8.25 -6.81
N PRO A 126 1.00 -8.26 -6.96
CA PRO A 126 1.89 -9.04 -6.10
C PRO A 126 2.14 -8.33 -4.76
N PHE A 127 1.12 -8.23 -3.90
CA PHE A 127 1.21 -7.52 -2.61
C PHE A 127 2.36 -8.01 -1.74
N PHE A 128 2.73 -9.28 -1.81
CA PHE A 128 3.85 -9.87 -1.06
C PHE A 128 5.23 -9.29 -1.43
N SER A 129 5.38 -8.67 -2.60
CA SER A 129 6.66 -8.18 -3.09
C SER A 129 7.05 -6.87 -2.41
N SER A 130 8.32 -6.73 -1.99
CA SER A 130 8.86 -5.44 -1.53
C SER A 130 8.90 -4.35 -2.59
N ARG A 131 8.65 -4.68 -3.86
CA ARG A 131 8.43 -3.68 -4.93
C ARG A 131 7.03 -3.03 -4.83
N TYR A 132 6.12 -3.59 -4.04
CA TYR A 132 4.85 -2.96 -3.77
C TYR A 132 4.99 -1.85 -2.73
N LYS A 133 4.57 -0.64 -3.11
CA LYS A 133 4.49 0.57 -2.29
C LYS A 133 3.18 1.31 -2.56
N GLY A 134 2.11 0.58 -2.87
CA GLY A 134 0.83 1.14 -3.30
C GLY A 134 -0.07 1.52 -2.13
N HIS A 135 -1.19 0.80 -2.02
CA HIS A 135 -2.24 1.02 -1.03
C HIS A 135 -1.89 0.38 0.33
N VAL A 136 -2.81 0.55 1.29
CA VAL A 136 -2.80 -0.07 2.63
C VAL A 136 -3.09 -1.57 2.53
N ASN A 137 -2.19 -2.31 1.88
CA ASN A 137 -2.25 -3.76 1.74
C ASN A 137 -0.83 -4.31 1.55
N TRP A 138 -0.55 -5.45 2.13
CA TRP A 138 0.71 -6.18 1.95
C TRP A 138 0.50 -7.68 2.24
N ASP A 139 1.56 -8.46 2.36
CA ASP A 139 1.44 -9.86 2.75
C ASP A 139 0.69 -10.00 4.09
N THR A 140 -0.03 -11.11 4.23
CA THR A 140 -0.84 -11.41 5.42
C THR A 140 -0.08 -12.35 6.34
N ALA A 141 -0.25 -12.17 7.64
CA ALA A 141 0.42 -13.01 8.61
C ALA A 141 -0.07 -14.47 8.50
N MET A 142 0.87 -15.42 8.38
CA MET A 142 0.58 -16.86 8.42
C MET A 142 -0.31 -17.28 9.60
N PRO A 143 -0.11 -16.82 10.86
CA PRO A 143 -1.04 -17.17 11.93
C PRO A 143 -2.47 -16.69 11.67
N ALA A 144 -2.67 -15.53 11.04
CA ALA A 144 -4.01 -15.07 10.68
C ALA A 144 -4.65 -15.99 9.62
N ASN A 145 -3.89 -16.34 8.58
CA ASN A 145 -4.33 -17.22 7.51
C ASN A 145 -4.66 -18.63 8.00
N LEU A 146 -3.79 -19.22 8.80
CA LEU A 146 -3.98 -20.56 9.38
C LEU A 146 -5.18 -20.58 10.34
N GLY A 147 -5.34 -19.53 11.16
CA GLY A 147 -6.49 -19.40 12.06
C GLY A 147 -7.81 -19.31 11.29
N TYR A 148 -7.83 -18.50 10.23
CA TYR A 148 -8.99 -18.36 9.36
C TYR A 148 -9.35 -19.67 8.67
N ILE A 149 -8.39 -20.31 7.99
CA ILE A 149 -8.63 -21.56 7.25
C ILE A 149 -9.04 -22.70 8.20
N THR A 150 -8.43 -22.79 9.37
CA THR A 150 -8.81 -23.80 10.38
C THR A 150 -10.28 -23.65 10.79
N ALA A 151 -10.73 -22.42 11.06
CA ALA A 151 -12.11 -22.16 11.46
C ALA A 151 -13.10 -22.19 10.28
N LEU A 152 -12.66 -21.92 9.05
CA LEU A 152 -13.46 -22.03 7.83
C LEU A 152 -14.06 -23.43 7.69
N PHE A 153 -13.31 -24.47 8.05
CA PHE A 153 -13.78 -25.85 8.00
C PHE A 153 -14.98 -26.15 8.92
N PHE A 154 -15.16 -25.35 9.97
CA PHE A 154 -16.30 -25.43 10.90
C PHE A 154 -17.45 -24.49 10.52
N ASN A 155 -17.17 -23.43 9.75
CA ASN A 155 -18.16 -22.48 9.22
C ASN A 155 -19.12 -21.92 10.28
N GLN A 156 -18.61 -21.62 11.48
CA GLN A 156 -19.41 -21.06 12.58
C GLN A 156 -19.85 -19.62 12.26
N ASN A 157 -21.11 -19.30 12.53
CA ASN A 157 -21.70 -17.98 12.29
C ASN A 157 -21.83 -17.21 13.61
N ASN A 158 -21.00 -16.20 13.81
CA ASN A 158 -20.90 -15.43 15.05
C ASN A 158 -22.13 -14.57 15.38
N CYS A 159 -23.12 -14.50 14.49
CA CYS A 159 -24.40 -13.84 14.75
C CYS A 159 -25.13 -14.45 15.95
N ALA A 160 -25.17 -15.79 16.04
CA ALA A 160 -25.97 -16.52 17.01
C ALA A 160 -25.10 -17.48 17.83
N ALA A 161 -25.16 -17.39 19.15
CA ALA A 161 -24.23 -18.08 20.05
C ALA A 161 -24.25 -19.62 19.90
N GLU A 162 -25.41 -20.21 19.61
CA GLU A 162 -25.56 -21.64 19.36
C GLU A 162 -24.93 -22.11 18.04
N GLY A 163 -24.84 -21.21 17.05
CA GLY A 163 -24.19 -21.46 15.76
C GLY A 163 -22.67 -21.28 15.80
N SER A 164 -22.15 -20.75 16.90
CA SER A 164 -20.73 -20.38 17.04
C SER A 164 -20.19 -20.41 18.48
N PRO A 165 -20.41 -21.48 19.25
CA PRO A 165 -20.08 -21.51 20.69
C PRO A 165 -18.58 -21.36 20.98
N VAL A 166 -17.72 -21.60 19.97
CA VAL A 166 -16.28 -21.40 20.06
C VAL A 166 -15.91 -20.03 19.52
N THR A 167 -16.28 -19.72 18.27
CA THR A 167 -15.78 -18.51 17.59
C THR A 167 -16.41 -17.21 18.10
N THR A 168 -17.58 -17.24 18.75
CA THR A 168 -18.12 -16.08 19.48
C THR A 168 -17.20 -15.69 20.64
N LYS A 169 -16.70 -16.67 21.41
CA LYS A 169 -15.76 -16.40 22.51
C LYS A 169 -14.44 -15.82 22.01
N LEU A 170 -13.96 -16.32 20.86
CA LEU A 170 -12.77 -15.78 20.21
C LEU A 170 -12.96 -14.32 19.80
N GLU A 171 -14.15 -13.95 19.29
CA GLU A 171 -14.42 -12.57 18.91
C GLU A 171 -14.49 -11.63 20.11
N VAL A 172 -15.12 -12.07 21.22
CA VAL A 172 -15.14 -11.31 22.48
C VAL A 172 -13.72 -11.08 23.01
N GLU A 173 -12.85 -12.11 22.94
CA GLU A 173 -11.43 -11.97 23.26
C GLU A 173 -10.75 -10.95 22.36
N VAL A 174 -10.94 -11.04 21.03
CA VAL A 174 -10.36 -10.10 20.06
C VAL A 174 -10.80 -8.67 20.34
N GLY A 175 -12.10 -8.44 20.55
CA GLY A 175 -12.63 -7.11 20.86
C GLY A 175 -12.05 -6.52 22.15
N THR A 176 -11.84 -7.38 23.16
CA THR A 176 -11.20 -7.01 24.43
C THR A 176 -9.72 -6.68 24.22
N ASP A 177 -8.99 -7.53 23.51
CA ASP A 177 -7.57 -7.38 23.22
C ASP A 177 -7.29 -6.07 22.46
N LEU A 178 -8.10 -5.76 21.44
CA LEU A 178 -8.01 -4.52 20.67
C LEU A 178 -8.34 -3.28 21.52
N SER A 179 -9.36 -3.36 22.38
CA SER A 179 -9.74 -2.28 23.30
C SER A 179 -8.64 -1.98 24.33
N VAL A 180 -8.02 -3.03 24.90
CA VAL A 180 -6.91 -2.88 25.85
C VAL A 180 -5.67 -2.32 25.17
N MET A 181 -5.38 -2.73 23.92
CA MET A 181 -4.26 -2.19 23.15
C MET A 181 -4.34 -0.66 23.00
N VAL A 182 -5.52 -0.10 22.74
CA VAL A 182 -5.73 1.36 22.63
C VAL A 182 -5.84 2.06 24.00
N GLY A 183 -5.83 1.29 25.09
CA GLY A 183 -5.72 1.77 26.46
C GLY A 183 -7.06 1.93 27.18
N TYR A 184 -8.14 1.33 26.68
CA TYR A 184 -9.40 1.26 27.43
C TYR A 184 -9.28 0.33 28.64
N ASP A 185 -10.12 0.61 29.62
CA ASP A 185 -10.28 -0.21 30.82
C ASP A 185 -10.99 -1.52 30.45
N LYS A 186 -10.30 -2.65 30.68
CA LYS A 186 -10.76 -3.99 30.30
C LYS A 186 -12.16 -4.31 30.82
N ASP A 187 -12.50 -3.88 32.03
CA ASP A 187 -13.75 -4.27 32.68
C ASP A 187 -14.96 -3.42 32.23
N LYS A 188 -14.68 -2.25 31.63
CA LYS A 188 -15.68 -1.30 31.15
C LYS A 188 -15.87 -1.32 29.64
N CYS A 189 -14.82 -1.63 28.90
CA CYS A 189 -14.84 -1.59 27.45
C CYS A 189 -15.57 -2.78 26.81
N MET A 190 -15.85 -2.65 25.53
CA MET A 190 -16.25 -3.74 24.66
C MET A 190 -15.80 -3.42 23.24
N GLY A 191 -15.45 -4.46 22.48
CA GLY A 191 -15.29 -4.34 21.03
C GLY A 191 -15.86 -5.56 20.34
N HIS A 192 -16.10 -5.43 19.04
CA HIS A 192 -16.45 -6.56 18.17
C HIS A 192 -15.89 -6.33 16.76
N LEU A 193 -15.82 -7.41 15.99
CA LEU A 193 -15.38 -7.34 14.60
C LEU A 193 -16.53 -6.85 13.70
N THR A 194 -16.14 -6.20 12.62
CA THR A 194 -16.98 -5.82 11.49
C THR A 194 -16.31 -6.30 10.20
N THR A 195 -17.03 -6.28 9.09
CA THR A 195 -16.48 -6.54 7.75
C THR A 195 -15.37 -5.57 7.36
N GLY A 196 -15.31 -4.39 7.99
CA GLY A 196 -14.25 -3.41 7.80
C GLY A 196 -14.54 -2.07 8.46
N GLY A 197 -13.52 -1.22 8.56
CA GLY A 197 -13.61 0.09 9.20
C GLY A 197 -14.67 1.03 8.64
N SER A 198 -15.17 0.78 7.42
CA SER A 198 -16.34 1.52 6.91
C SER A 198 -17.60 1.23 7.73
N VAL A 199 -17.88 -0.04 8.06
CA VAL A 199 -19.04 -0.41 8.88
C VAL A 199 -18.84 0.07 10.31
N ALA A 200 -17.64 -0.10 10.88
CA ALA A 200 -17.30 0.43 12.19
C ALA A 200 -17.52 1.96 12.29
N ASN A 201 -17.12 2.75 11.29
CA ASN A 201 -17.39 4.20 11.30
C ASN A 201 -18.89 4.52 11.22
N ILE A 202 -19.68 3.73 10.49
CA ILE A 202 -21.14 3.91 10.43
C ILE A 202 -21.76 3.58 11.80
N GLU A 203 -21.35 2.49 12.42
CA GLU A 203 -21.77 2.08 13.78
C GLU A 203 -21.40 3.13 14.82
N ALA A 204 -20.21 3.73 14.74
CA ALA A 204 -19.79 4.79 15.64
C ALA A 204 -20.70 6.02 15.56
N VAL A 205 -21.03 6.46 14.34
CA VAL A 205 -21.95 7.60 14.12
C VAL A 205 -23.38 7.24 14.54
N TRP A 206 -23.81 6.00 14.29
CA TRP A 206 -25.12 5.50 14.72
C TRP A 206 -25.25 5.53 16.25
N ALA A 207 -24.26 4.97 16.96
CA ALA A 207 -24.22 4.96 18.43
C ALA A 207 -24.22 6.39 18.99
N ALA A 208 -23.34 7.26 18.47
CA ALA A 208 -23.26 8.65 18.92
C ALA A 208 -24.57 9.42 18.67
N ARG A 209 -25.26 9.16 17.54
CA ARG A 209 -26.57 9.77 17.22
C ARG A 209 -27.64 9.33 18.22
N ASN A 210 -27.73 8.03 18.50
CA ASN A 210 -28.75 7.50 19.41
C ASN A 210 -28.52 7.99 20.85
N VAL A 211 -27.26 7.99 21.32
CA VAL A 211 -26.88 8.60 22.60
C VAL A 211 -27.25 10.09 22.64
N LYS A 212 -26.94 10.86 21.58
CA LYS A 212 -27.23 12.30 21.51
C LYS A 212 -28.72 12.62 21.69
N TYR A 213 -29.61 11.79 21.13
CA TYR A 213 -31.05 12.05 21.14
C TYR A 213 -31.81 11.40 22.30
N PHE A 214 -31.23 10.41 22.98
CA PHE A 214 -31.87 9.72 24.10
C PHE A 214 -32.45 10.66 25.17
N PRO A 215 -31.77 11.73 25.64
CA PRO A 215 -32.31 12.60 26.68
C PRO A 215 -33.62 13.31 26.30
N LEU A 216 -33.83 13.61 25.01
CA LEU A 216 -35.10 14.19 24.54
C LEU A 216 -36.25 13.18 24.59
N GLY A 217 -35.99 11.94 24.16
CA GLY A 217 -36.95 10.85 24.27
C GLY A 217 -37.31 10.56 25.73
N LEU A 218 -36.30 10.52 26.61
CA LEU A 218 -36.52 10.33 28.05
C LEU A 218 -37.32 11.47 28.66
N GLN A 219 -37.04 12.73 28.29
CA GLN A 219 -37.84 13.87 28.74
C GLN A 219 -39.31 13.71 28.34
N GLU A 220 -39.60 13.32 27.09
CA GLU A 220 -40.97 13.11 26.64
C GLU A 220 -41.66 11.97 27.41
N ALA A 221 -40.96 10.87 27.64
CA ALA A 221 -41.47 9.75 28.42
C ALA A 221 -41.79 10.16 29.87
N LEU A 222 -40.89 10.90 30.54
CA LEU A 222 -41.13 11.44 31.89
C LEU A 222 -42.39 12.32 31.96
N LEU A 223 -42.67 13.07 30.89
CA LEU A 223 -43.83 13.97 30.83
C LEU A 223 -45.13 13.21 30.50
N LYS A 224 -45.09 12.20 29.63
CA LYS A 224 -46.29 11.57 29.06
C LYS A 224 -46.66 10.21 29.67
N GLU A 225 -45.71 9.44 30.18
CA GLU A 225 -45.99 8.11 30.73
C GLU A 225 -46.40 8.22 32.21
N ASP A 226 -47.59 7.71 32.54
CA ASP A 226 -48.08 7.71 33.92
C ASP A 226 -47.18 6.89 34.86
N LYS A 227 -46.62 5.79 34.36
CA LYS A 227 -45.62 4.97 35.09
C LYS A 227 -44.41 5.80 35.53
N PHE A 228 -44.07 6.85 34.79
CA PHE A 228 -42.88 7.68 35.04
C PHE A 228 -43.18 8.90 35.93
N ALA A 229 -44.44 9.10 36.34
CA ALA A 229 -44.87 10.32 37.04
C ALA A 229 -44.11 10.59 38.34
N HIS A 230 -43.77 9.55 39.11
CA HIS A 230 -43.08 9.67 40.40
C HIS A 230 -41.55 9.89 40.26
N VAL A 231 -40.97 9.67 39.07
CA VAL A 231 -39.55 9.91 38.78
C VAL A 231 -39.32 11.18 37.94
N ARG A 232 -40.36 11.98 37.69
CA ARG A 232 -40.27 13.29 36.99
C ARG A 232 -39.22 14.24 37.59
N GLY A 233 -38.94 14.10 38.87
CA GLY A 233 -37.90 14.84 39.59
C GLY A 233 -36.47 14.35 39.34
N TYR A 234 -36.24 13.40 38.43
CA TYR A 234 -34.90 12.90 38.09
C TYR A 234 -33.99 14.03 37.61
N LYS A 235 -32.83 14.16 38.27
CA LYS A 235 -31.85 15.22 38.00
C LYS A 235 -30.56 14.65 37.44
N VAL A 236 -29.94 15.43 36.58
CA VAL A 236 -28.57 15.19 36.10
C VAL A 236 -27.75 16.47 36.19
N PHE A 237 -26.43 16.33 36.23
CA PHE A 237 -25.50 17.45 36.25
C PHE A 237 -25.34 18.07 34.86
N PHE A 238 -25.45 19.40 34.77
CA PHE A 238 -25.24 20.16 33.53
C PHE A 238 -23.95 20.97 33.67
N PRO A 239 -22.87 20.62 32.95
CA PRO A 239 -21.56 21.28 33.08
C PRO A 239 -21.60 22.80 32.90
N GLN A 240 -22.42 23.29 31.97
CA GLN A 240 -22.61 24.70 31.68
C GLN A 240 -23.32 25.49 32.79
N LEU A 241 -24.07 24.80 33.64
CA LEU A 241 -24.76 25.42 34.79
C LEU A 241 -23.98 25.24 36.10
N GLY A 242 -22.99 24.34 36.13
CA GLY A 242 -22.28 23.94 37.35
C GLY A 242 -23.18 23.34 38.43
N LYS A 243 -24.36 22.81 38.06
CA LYS A 243 -25.35 22.26 39.00
C LYS A 243 -26.25 21.20 38.36
N GLU A 244 -26.96 20.47 39.21
CA GLU A 244 -28.00 19.55 38.81
C GLU A 244 -29.31 20.25 38.42
N LYS A 245 -30.00 19.72 37.42
CA LYS A 245 -31.33 20.17 36.98
C LYS A 245 -32.19 18.97 36.61
N GLU A 246 -33.49 19.10 36.81
CA GLU A 246 -34.47 18.07 36.44
C GLU A 246 -34.54 17.90 34.92
N VAL A 247 -34.44 16.66 34.42
CA VAL A 247 -34.52 16.34 32.98
C VAL A 247 -35.85 16.83 32.41
N ALA A 248 -36.96 16.66 33.15
CA ALA A 248 -38.29 17.11 32.76
C ALA A 248 -38.41 18.65 32.60
N LYS A 249 -37.49 19.43 33.17
CA LYS A 249 -37.48 20.92 33.13
C LYS A 249 -36.33 21.50 32.31
N ALA A 250 -35.47 20.66 31.72
CA ALA A 250 -34.34 21.10 30.92
C ALA A 250 -34.80 21.57 29.53
N SER A 251 -34.07 22.53 28.95
CA SER A 251 -34.28 22.95 27.57
C SER A 251 -33.76 21.88 26.61
N LYS A 252 -34.24 21.91 25.36
CA LYS A 252 -33.76 21.00 24.32
C LYS A 252 -32.25 21.13 24.09
N TRP A 253 -31.75 22.37 24.06
CA TRP A 253 -30.33 22.64 23.91
C TRP A 253 -29.50 22.08 25.06
N GLU A 254 -29.97 22.23 26.31
CA GLU A 254 -29.31 21.65 27.47
C GLU A 254 -29.25 20.11 27.37
N LEU A 255 -30.35 19.45 26.98
CA LEU A 255 -30.44 18.00 26.86
C LEU A 255 -29.58 17.43 25.73
N LEU A 256 -29.52 18.11 24.58
CA LEU A 256 -28.67 17.72 23.45
C LEU A 256 -27.16 17.92 23.72
N ASN A 257 -26.79 18.56 24.84
CA ASN A 257 -25.41 18.86 25.19
C ASN A 257 -25.00 18.29 26.56
N LEU A 258 -25.71 17.25 27.02
CA LEU A 258 -25.26 16.45 28.15
C LEU A 258 -23.99 15.66 27.82
N ASP A 259 -23.26 15.33 28.87
CA ASP A 259 -22.07 14.48 28.79
C ASP A 259 -22.42 13.04 28.41
N VAL A 260 -21.59 12.40 27.57
CA VAL A 260 -21.82 11.03 27.10
C VAL A 260 -21.96 10.09 28.30
N ASP A 261 -21.07 10.18 29.29
CA ASP A 261 -21.10 9.31 30.47
C ASP A 261 -22.35 9.53 31.34
N THR A 262 -22.93 10.74 31.31
CA THR A 262 -24.19 11.03 31.98
C THR A 262 -25.35 10.34 31.26
N ILE A 263 -25.38 10.42 29.93
CA ILE A 263 -26.46 9.82 29.12
C ILE A 263 -26.42 8.30 29.22
N LEU A 264 -25.24 7.68 29.14
CA LEU A 264 -25.10 6.22 29.23
C LEU A 264 -25.65 5.64 30.54
N LYS A 265 -25.64 6.40 31.63
CA LYS A 265 -26.18 5.97 32.94
C LYS A 265 -27.68 6.22 33.09
N MET A 266 -28.31 7.01 32.20
CA MET A 266 -29.73 7.36 32.33
C MET A 266 -30.65 6.15 32.33
N PRO A 267 -30.53 5.16 31.40
CA PRO A 267 -31.39 3.98 31.40
C PRO A 267 -31.37 3.25 32.75
N SER A 268 -30.20 2.82 33.22
CA SER A 268 -30.06 2.07 34.48
C SER A 268 -30.53 2.86 35.70
N ASN A 269 -30.31 4.17 35.72
CA ASN A 269 -30.78 5.02 36.81
C ASN A 269 -32.31 5.08 36.86
N ILE A 270 -32.97 5.24 35.71
CA ILE A 270 -34.43 5.31 35.62
C ILE A 270 -35.06 3.94 35.89
N GLU A 271 -34.50 2.87 35.33
CA GLU A 271 -34.90 1.47 35.62
C GLU A 271 -34.91 1.20 37.12
N THR A 272 -33.83 1.59 37.83
CA THR A 272 -33.71 1.43 39.28
C THR A 272 -34.76 2.25 40.02
N LEU A 273 -34.99 3.50 39.62
CA LEU A 273 -35.98 4.37 40.27
C LEU A 273 -37.42 3.91 40.06
N LEU A 274 -37.71 3.30 38.92
CA LEU A 274 -39.03 2.76 38.57
C LEU A 274 -39.23 1.32 39.03
N ASN A 275 -38.16 0.64 39.45
CA ASN A 275 -38.13 -0.81 39.70
C ASN A 275 -38.66 -1.60 38.48
N LEU A 276 -38.13 -1.28 37.29
CA LEU A 276 -38.44 -1.97 36.04
C LEU A 276 -37.23 -2.79 35.57
N GLU A 277 -37.51 -3.94 34.98
CA GLU A 277 -36.52 -4.68 34.21
C GLU A 277 -36.18 -3.94 32.90
N HIS A 278 -34.95 -4.09 32.42
CA HIS A 278 -34.45 -3.37 31.24
C HIS A 278 -35.36 -3.54 30.01
N GLN A 279 -35.84 -4.76 29.76
CA GLN A 279 -36.73 -5.04 28.63
C GLN A 279 -38.06 -4.27 28.72
N GLU A 280 -38.71 -4.25 29.90
CA GLU A 280 -39.95 -3.50 30.09
C GLU A 280 -39.72 -1.99 29.94
N PHE A 281 -38.59 -1.49 30.45
CA PHE A 281 -38.21 -0.08 30.28
C PHE A 281 -38.02 0.28 28.80
N MET A 282 -37.29 -0.55 28.04
CA MET A 282 -37.03 -0.30 26.62
C MET A 282 -38.28 -0.44 25.75
N GLU A 283 -39.22 -1.34 26.09
CA GLU A 283 -40.53 -1.43 25.44
C GLU A 283 -41.34 -0.12 25.59
N ILE A 284 -41.28 0.52 26.77
CA ILE A 284 -41.91 1.83 26.99
C ILE A 284 -41.17 2.92 26.19
N MET A 285 -39.84 2.95 26.29
CA MET A 285 -38.99 3.94 25.63
C MET A 285 -39.10 3.87 24.10
N GLY A 286 -39.38 2.71 23.51
CA GLY A 286 -39.56 2.55 22.05
C GLY A 286 -40.63 3.46 21.43
N LYS A 287 -41.54 4.05 22.22
CA LYS A 287 -42.49 5.07 21.74
C LYS A 287 -41.89 6.47 21.57
N TYR A 288 -40.68 6.69 22.08
CA TYR A 288 -40.03 7.99 22.26
C TYR A 288 -38.61 8.07 21.70
N LEU A 289 -37.98 6.93 21.39
CA LEU A 289 -36.60 6.88 20.90
C LEU A 289 -36.51 7.15 19.39
N TYR A 290 -35.42 7.83 18.98
CA TYR A 290 -35.18 8.25 17.61
C TYR A 290 -35.21 7.09 16.61
N GLU A 291 -34.54 5.99 16.95
CA GLU A 291 -34.44 4.79 16.12
C GLU A 291 -35.77 4.05 15.99
N SER A 292 -36.65 4.14 16.99
CA SER A 292 -37.92 3.42 17.02
C SER A 292 -39.03 4.15 16.27
N ILE A 293 -39.15 5.47 16.47
CA ILE A 293 -40.21 6.27 15.81
C ILE A 293 -39.76 6.90 14.49
N GLY A 294 -38.46 6.90 14.22
CA GLY A 294 -37.86 7.43 13.01
C GLY A 294 -37.57 8.94 13.06
N ALA A 295 -36.63 9.36 12.22
CA ALA A 295 -36.06 10.71 12.20
C ALA A 295 -37.11 11.83 12.00
N GLN A 296 -38.06 11.61 11.09
CA GLN A 296 -39.07 12.62 10.74
C GLN A 296 -40.02 12.88 11.91
N GLU A 297 -40.61 11.82 12.46
CA GLU A 297 -41.54 11.91 13.58
C GLU A 297 -40.84 12.45 14.83
N PHE A 298 -39.64 11.96 15.15
CA PHE A 298 -38.85 12.45 16.27
C PHE A 298 -38.56 13.95 16.15
N SER A 299 -38.11 14.40 14.98
CA SER A 299 -37.83 15.81 14.74
C SER A 299 -39.08 16.68 14.87
N GLN A 300 -40.23 16.20 14.40
CA GLN A 300 -41.50 16.90 14.53
C GLN A 300 -41.94 17.03 16.00
N ARG A 301 -41.93 15.92 16.76
CA ARG A 301 -42.35 15.90 18.17
C ARG A 301 -41.51 16.81 19.05
N HIS A 302 -40.20 16.86 18.80
CA HIS A 302 -39.28 17.68 19.56
C HIS A 302 -39.05 19.07 18.92
N GLY A 303 -39.71 19.39 17.81
CA GLY A 303 -39.56 20.66 17.10
C GLY A 303 -38.09 20.97 16.76
N LEU A 304 -37.38 19.99 16.19
CA LEU A 304 -36.00 20.14 15.74
C LEU A 304 -36.01 20.72 14.32
N THR A 305 -35.64 22.00 14.20
CA THR A 305 -35.64 22.73 12.91
C THR A 305 -34.26 22.78 12.25
N GLN A 306 -33.21 22.41 12.98
CA GLN A 306 -31.84 22.33 12.48
C GLN A 306 -31.33 20.90 12.60
N SER A 307 -30.63 20.42 11.58
CA SER A 307 -30.01 19.11 11.59
C SER A 307 -28.71 19.14 12.41
N ALA A 308 -28.55 18.18 13.32
CA ALA A 308 -27.29 17.96 14.00
C ALA A 308 -26.20 17.53 13.01
N CYS A 309 -24.94 17.80 13.34
CA CYS A 309 -23.81 17.53 12.44
C CYS A 309 -22.75 16.62 13.06
N VAL A 310 -21.98 15.96 12.18
CA VAL A 310 -20.71 15.29 12.50
C VAL A 310 -19.60 16.20 11.98
N ILE A 311 -18.54 16.37 12.75
CA ILE A 311 -17.38 17.19 12.37
C ILE A 311 -16.17 16.28 12.17
N ALA A 312 -15.47 16.40 11.05
CA ALA A 312 -14.28 15.61 10.72
C ALA A 312 -13.27 16.46 9.94
N PRO A 313 -11.97 16.11 9.88
CA PRO A 313 -10.99 16.78 9.02
C PRO A 313 -11.40 16.70 7.55
N SER A 314 -10.95 17.64 6.72
CA SER A 314 -11.19 17.62 5.26
C SER A 314 -10.58 16.42 4.55
N THR A 315 -9.63 15.72 5.20
CA THR A 315 -9.00 14.46 4.77
C THR A 315 -9.73 13.22 5.28
N LEU A 316 -11.00 13.34 5.67
CA LEU A 316 -11.82 12.21 6.12
C LEU A 316 -11.91 11.09 5.08
N HIS A 317 -11.91 9.85 5.55
CA HIS A 317 -12.21 8.72 4.69
C HIS A 317 -13.69 8.76 4.24
N ILE A 318 -13.95 8.37 3.00
CA ILE A 318 -15.29 8.41 2.37
C ILE A 318 -16.36 7.64 3.17
N SER A 319 -15.98 6.73 4.07
CA SER A 319 -16.91 6.01 4.95
C SER A 319 -17.77 6.95 5.80
N PHE A 320 -17.29 8.11 6.22
CA PHE A 320 -18.14 9.06 6.96
C PHE A 320 -19.20 9.70 6.08
N MET A 321 -18.89 10.01 4.81
CA MET A 321 -19.87 10.46 3.82
C MET A 321 -20.95 9.39 3.57
N LYS A 322 -20.55 8.12 3.56
CA LYS A 322 -21.48 6.98 3.50
C LYS A 322 -22.32 6.89 4.78
N ALA A 323 -21.71 7.02 5.95
CA ALA A 323 -22.39 6.95 7.25
C ALA A 323 -23.50 7.98 7.39
N ILE A 324 -23.20 9.26 7.15
CA ILE A 324 -24.21 10.33 7.23
C ILE A 324 -25.33 10.16 6.17
N THR A 325 -25.05 9.50 5.05
CA THR A 325 -26.04 9.25 4.00
C THR A 325 -26.96 8.10 4.43
N ILE A 326 -26.37 6.98 4.86
CA ILE A 326 -27.10 5.78 5.30
C ILE A 326 -27.94 6.06 6.55
N LEU A 327 -27.42 6.86 7.49
CA LEU A 327 -28.10 7.20 8.74
C LEU A 327 -29.16 8.30 8.59
N GLY A 328 -29.40 8.79 7.37
CA GLY A 328 -30.45 9.78 7.09
C GLY A 328 -30.13 11.19 7.57
N LEU A 329 -28.87 11.51 7.88
CA LEU A 329 -28.46 12.85 8.30
C LEU A 329 -28.29 13.80 7.12
N GLY A 330 -27.92 13.28 5.94
CA GLY A 330 -27.73 14.08 4.72
C GLY A 330 -26.34 14.69 4.57
N ARG A 331 -25.86 14.81 3.32
CA ARG A 331 -24.46 15.13 2.99
C ARG A 331 -23.95 16.46 3.50
N GLU A 332 -24.81 17.46 3.64
CA GLU A 332 -24.43 18.78 4.17
C GLU A 332 -24.17 18.78 5.69
N ASN A 333 -24.48 17.68 6.39
CA ASN A 333 -24.34 17.57 7.85
C ASN A 333 -23.05 16.88 8.30
N ILE A 334 -22.13 16.60 7.37
CA ILE A 334 -20.71 16.39 7.66
C ILE A 334 -19.96 17.71 7.45
N VAL A 335 -19.44 18.28 8.53
CA VAL A 335 -18.74 19.57 8.49
C VAL A 335 -17.24 19.30 8.52
N THR A 336 -16.55 19.74 7.47
CA THR A 336 -15.11 19.52 7.34
C THR A 336 -14.31 20.60 8.08
N VAL A 337 -13.25 20.18 8.77
CA VAL A 337 -12.25 21.04 9.40
C VAL A 337 -11.03 21.13 8.49
N ALA A 338 -10.42 22.30 8.36
CA ALA A 338 -9.15 22.47 7.67
C ALA A 338 -8.05 21.56 8.24
N VAL A 339 -7.06 21.22 7.40
CA VAL A 339 -5.83 20.54 7.81
C VAL A 339 -4.60 21.44 7.70
N ASP A 340 -3.57 21.15 8.48
CA ASP A 340 -2.26 21.80 8.42
C ASP A 340 -1.37 21.22 7.30
N GLU A 341 -0.13 21.73 7.17
CA GLU A 341 0.83 21.26 6.17
C GLU A 341 1.36 19.84 6.38
N ASN A 342 1.03 19.20 7.52
CA ASN A 342 1.29 17.79 7.79
C ASN A 342 0.05 16.92 7.52
N ALA A 343 -0.99 17.48 6.90
CA ALA A 343 -2.30 16.86 6.67
C ALA A 343 -3.07 16.48 7.95
N ARG A 344 -2.75 17.12 9.08
CA ARG A 344 -3.44 16.92 10.38
C ARG A 344 -4.53 17.96 10.57
N MET A 345 -5.62 17.62 11.25
CA MET A 345 -6.67 18.57 11.61
C MET A 345 -6.10 19.86 12.25
N ASP A 346 -6.59 21.03 11.83
CA ASP A 346 -6.28 22.31 12.49
C ASP A 346 -7.23 22.58 13.67
N PRO A 347 -6.75 22.55 14.93
CA PRO A 347 -7.59 22.82 16.10
C PRO A 347 -8.19 24.24 16.12
N LYS A 348 -7.57 25.21 15.43
CA LYS A 348 -8.08 26.58 15.36
C LYS A 348 -9.36 26.65 14.52
N ASP A 349 -9.37 25.96 13.39
CA ASP A 349 -10.56 25.89 12.53
C ASP A 349 -11.67 25.07 13.20
N LEU A 350 -11.33 23.97 13.90
CA LEU A 350 -12.28 23.24 14.73
C LEU A 350 -12.94 24.15 15.77
N THR A 351 -12.14 24.95 16.49
CA THR A 351 -12.66 25.91 17.48
C THR A 351 -13.60 26.92 16.83
N ARG A 352 -13.24 27.47 15.66
CA ARG A 352 -14.09 28.41 14.91
C ARG A 352 -15.43 27.77 14.51
N ILE A 353 -15.41 26.54 14.01
CA ILE A 353 -16.60 25.79 13.63
C ILE A 353 -17.50 25.57 14.85
N LEU A 354 -16.93 25.09 15.97
CA LEU A 354 -17.69 24.83 17.19
C LEU A 354 -18.30 26.10 17.79
N THR A 355 -17.59 27.25 17.75
CA THR A 355 -18.16 28.55 18.15
C THR A 355 -19.41 28.87 17.33
N LEU A 356 -19.35 28.71 16.01
CA LEU A 356 -20.50 28.93 15.13
C LEU A 356 -21.66 27.98 15.44
N LYS A 357 -21.37 26.71 15.77
CA LYS A 357 -22.39 25.72 16.13
C LYS A 357 -23.06 26.05 17.46
N LEU A 358 -22.29 26.51 18.44
CA LEU A 358 -22.80 26.99 19.72
C LEU A 358 -23.70 28.23 19.54
N GLU A 359 -23.25 29.23 18.79
CA GLU A 359 -24.01 30.47 18.53
C GLU A 359 -25.34 30.23 17.81
N LYS A 360 -25.39 29.23 16.93
CA LYS A 360 -26.58 28.89 16.15
C LYS A 360 -27.46 27.83 16.79
N GLU A 361 -27.06 27.30 17.95
CA GLU A 361 -27.69 26.15 18.60
C GLU A 361 -27.82 24.92 17.70
N ILE A 362 -26.78 24.65 16.87
CA ILE A 362 -26.70 23.45 16.05
C ILE A 362 -26.01 22.33 16.84
N PRO A 363 -26.68 21.20 17.14
CA PRO A 363 -26.06 20.12 17.90
C PRO A 363 -24.92 19.44 17.13
N VAL A 364 -23.89 19.01 17.85
CA VAL A 364 -22.79 18.22 17.31
C VAL A 364 -22.92 16.79 17.86
N ILE A 365 -23.11 15.83 16.96
CA ILE A 365 -23.21 14.40 17.29
C ILE A 365 -21.83 13.90 17.74
N SER A 366 -20.84 14.07 16.87
CA SER A 366 -19.47 13.62 17.11
C SER A 366 -18.46 14.52 16.42
N VAL A 367 -17.29 14.67 17.05
CA VAL A 367 -16.06 15.11 16.41
C VAL A 367 -15.21 13.87 16.14
N VAL A 368 -14.73 13.72 14.91
CA VAL A 368 -13.86 12.62 14.48
C VAL A 368 -12.42 13.11 14.47
N ALA A 369 -11.53 12.39 15.14
CA ALA A 369 -10.08 12.55 14.98
C ALA A 369 -9.54 11.35 14.20
N ILE A 370 -8.83 11.62 13.11
CA ILE A 370 -8.24 10.58 12.27
C ILE A 370 -6.84 10.27 12.80
N MET A 371 -6.66 9.06 13.29
CA MET A 371 -5.41 8.58 13.84
C MET A 371 -4.70 7.79 12.75
N GLY A 372 -4.21 8.50 11.73
CA GLY A 372 -3.61 7.90 10.54
C GLY A 372 -4.49 8.06 9.29
N THR A 373 -4.36 9.20 8.59
CA THR A 373 -5.10 9.48 7.34
C THR A 373 -4.81 8.44 6.26
N THR A 374 -5.74 8.26 5.33
CA THR A 374 -5.64 7.18 4.31
C THR A 374 -4.47 7.44 3.36
N GLU A 375 -4.19 8.71 3.06
CA GLU A 375 -3.31 9.11 1.98
C GLU A 375 -1.92 9.55 2.46
N GLU A 376 -1.81 10.24 3.62
CA GLU A 376 -0.54 10.72 4.18
C GLU A 376 -0.17 10.03 5.50
N SER A 377 -1.06 9.20 6.04
CA SER A 377 -0.91 8.55 7.34
C SER A 377 -0.68 9.51 8.50
N ALA A 378 -1.24 10.72 8.39
CA ALA A 378 -1.15 11.79 9.37
C ALA A 378 -1.97 11.46 10.62
N VAL A 379 -1.44 11.81 11.80
CA VAL A 379 -2.12 11.57 13.09
C VAL A 379 -2.64 12.89 13.63
N ASP A 380 -3.96 12.99 13.81
CA ASP A 380 -4.59 14.22 14.27
C ASP A 380 -4.20 14.62 15.71
N PRO A 381 -4.28 15.92 16.06
CA PRO A 381 -4.00 16.45 17.38
C PRO A 381 -5.11 16.14 18.40
N LEU A 382 -5.28 14.85 18.72
CA LEU A 382 -6.35 14.37 19.61
C LEU A 382 -6.31 15.00 21.01
N THR A 383 -5.12 15.30 21.54
CA THR A 383 -4.97 16.02 22.82
C THR A 383 -5.70 17.36 22.76
N GLU A 384 -5.49 18.11 21.68
CA GLU A 384 -6.09 19.41 21.47
C GLU A 384 -7.60 19.30 21.24
N VAL A 385 -8.08 18.28 20.50
CA VAL A 385 -9.52 17.99 20.33
C VAL A 385 -10.22 17.74 21.67
N LEU A 386 -9.60 16.93 22.55
CA LEU A 386 -10.16 16.64 23.88
C LEU A 386 -10.21 17.87 24.78
N ASN A 387 -9.17 18.71 24.75
CA ASN A 387 -9.15 19.98 25.47
C ASN A 387 -10.24 20.95 24.96
N ILE A 388 -10.47 20.97 23.63
CA ILE A 388 -11.55 21.74 23.01
C ILE A 388 -12.91 21.23 23.49
N ARG A 389 -13.14 19.90 23.53
CA ARG A 389 -14.37 19.32 24.09
C ARG A 389 -14.64 19.80 25.51
N GLU A 390 -13.64 19.74 26.40
CA GLU A 390 -13.80 20.18 27.79
C GLU A 390 -14.17 21.68 27.87
N LYS A 391 -13.52 22.52 27.07
CA LYS A 391 -13.77 23.96 27.02
C LYS A 391 -15.19 24.28 26.53
N PHE A 392 -15.68 23.61 25.49
CA PHE A 392 -17.02 23.85 24.93
C PHE A 392 -18.12 23.23 25.81
N SER A 393 -17.86 22.11 26.48
CA SER A 393 -18.81 21.49 27.41
C SER A 393 -19.20 22.45 28.53
N LYS A 394 -18.22 23.18 29.10
CA LYS A 394 -18.46 24.26 30.09
C LYS A 394 -19.26 25.45 29.55
N GLN A 395 -19.36 25.61 28.23
CA GLN A 395 -20.14 26.65 27.56
C GLN A 395 -21.50 26.16 27.05
N GLY A 396 -21.81 24.87 27.22
CA GLY A 396 -23.10 24.29 26.83
C GLY A 396 -23.11 23.65 25.45
N LEU A 397 -21.96 23.35 24.85
CA LEU A 397 -21.85 22.52 23.65
C LEU A 397 -20.99 21.28 23.96
N ASN A 398 -21.58 20.09 23.90
CA ASN A 398 -20.87 18.82 24.16
C ASN A 398 -21.13 17.81 23.04
N PHE A 399 -20.18 16.89 22.83
CA PHE A 399 -20.18 15.96 21.70
C PHE A 399 -19.36 14.71 21.99
N SER A 400 -19.71 13.61 21.30
CA SER A 400 -18.89 12.40 21.29
C SER A 400 -17.56 12.67 20.57
N VAL A 401 -16.51 11.96 20.95
CA VAL A 401 -15.23 11.94 20.24
C VAL A 401 -14.99 10.53 19.72
N HIS A 402 -14.90 10.41 18.39
CA HIS A 402 -14.57 9.16 17.72
C HIS A 402 -13.13 9.22 17.22
N GLY A 403 -12.32 8.21 17.57
CA GLY A 403 -11.01 8.02 16.98
C GLY A 403 -11.12 7.10 15.76
N ASP A 404 -11.04 7.65 14.54
CA ASP A 404 -10.85 6.79 13.36
C ASP A 404 -9.39 6.34 13.34
N ALA A 405 -9.12 5.21 13.97
CA ALA A 405 -7.81 4.60 14.05
C ALA A 405 -7.75 3.32 13.24
N ALA A 406 -8.54 3.22 12.17
CA ALA A 406 -8.55 2.06 11.28
C ALA A 406 -7.12 1.69 10.88
N TRP A 407 -6.32 2.70 10.52
CA TRP A 407 -4.90 2.54 10.27
C TRP A 407 -4.03 2.63 11.54
N GLY A 408 -4.22 3.64 12.39
CA GLY A 408 -3.25 3.97 13.45
C GLY A 408 -3.34 3.18 14.74
N ALA A 409 -4.41 2.41 15.00
CA ALA A 409 -4.60 1.78 16.30
C ALA A 409 -3.52 0.75 16.65
N TYR A 410 -3.09 -0.08 15.68
CA TYR A 410 -2.05 -1.09 15.94
C TYR A 410 -0.70 -0.46 16.31
N PHE A 411 -0.42 0.79 15.94
CA PHE A 411 0.79 1.50 16.38
C PHE A 411 0.80 1.77 17.89
N CYS A 412 -0.34 1.69 18.58
CA CYS A 412 -0.36 1.69 20.05
C CYS A 412 0.46 0.54 20.65
N SER A 413 0.59 -0.60 19.95
CA SER A 413 1.40 -1.74 20.41
C SER A 413 2.87 -1.36 20.62
N MET A 414 3.41 -0.37 19.88
CA MET A 414 4.76 0.18 20.07
C MET A 414 4.96 0.87 21.43
N MET A 415 3.88 1.17 22.14
CA MET A 415 3.88 1.80 23.46
C MET A 415 3.46 0.84 24.58
N ARG A 416 3.13 -0.41 24.27
CA ARG A 416 2.68 -1.40 25.27
C ARG A 416 3.79 -2.35 25.68
N ASP A 417 3.90 -2.56 26.98
CA ASP A 417 4.74 -3.60 27.53
C ASP A 417 4.11 -4.97 27.36
N GLU A 418 4.95 -6.01 27.44
CA GLU A 418 4.51 -7.39 27.33
C GLU A 418 3.71 -7.81 28.57
N HIS A 419 2.48 -8.26 28.39
CA HIS A 419 1.59 -8.67 29.49
C HIS A 419 1.58 -10.19 29.75
N ARG A 420 2.22 -11.02 28.90
CA ARG A 420 2.16 -12.49 29.00
C ARG A 420 3.55 -13.16 28.90
N GLY A 421 4.26 -13.23 30.03
CA GLY A 421 5.12 -14.36 30.47
C GLY A 421 6.22 -14.96 29.60
N VAL A 422 6.38 -14.65 28.31
CA VAL A 422 7.39 -15.25 27.42
C VAL A 422 8.43 -14.19 27.10
N LYS A 423 9.42 -14.04 28.00
CA LYS A 423 10.56 -13.14 27.78
C LYS A 423 11.21 -13.38 26.42
N MET A 424 10.91 -12.55 25.43
CA MET A 424 11.65 -12.51 24.17
C MET A 424 12.95 -11.71 24.34
N ILE A 425 14.08 -12.38 24.07
CA ILE A 425 15.46 -11.85 24.17
C ILE A 425 15.59 -10.53 23.40
N ALA A 426 16.31 -9.55 23.96
CA ALA A 426 16.26 -8.12 23.60
C ALA A 426 17.02 -7.69 22.32
N THR A 427 17.67 -8.60 21.60
CA THR A 427 18.59 -8.25 20.51
C THR A 427 17.97 -8.53 19.13
N GLY A 428 18.17 -7.58 18.22
CA GLY A 428 17.70 -7.64 16.84
C GLY A 428 18.43 -6.60 15.98
N PHE A 429 18.60 -6.92 14.70
CA PHE A 429 19.48 -6.21 13.77
C PHE A 429 19.03 -4.78 13.43
N VAL A 430 17.75 -4.58 13.09
CA VAL A 430 17.15 -3.25 12.97
C VAL A 430 16.85 -2.75 14.38
N SER A 431 17.27 -1.55 14.80
CA SER A 431 16.84 -1.04 16.11
C SER A 431 15.34 -0.77 16.10
N GLU A 432 14.66 -1.02 17.21
CA GLU A 432 13.27 -0.57 17.38
C GLU A 432 13.21 0.95 17.20
N MET A 433 12.46 1.40 16.20
CA MET A 433 12.22 2.81 15.92
C MET A 433 10.97 3.24 16.68
N TYR A 434 11.14 4.11 17.67
CA TYR A 434 10.02 4.64 18.44
C TYR A 434 9.22 5.67 17.64
N LEU A 435 7.93 5.78 17.94
CA LEU A 435 7.07 6.86 17.44
C LEU A 435 7.66 8.23 17.82
N SER A 436 7.49 9.23 16.95
CA SER A 436 7.85 10.62 17.25
C SER A 436 7.19 11.11 18.53
N LYS A 437 7.77 12.13 19.17
CA LYS A 437 7.18 12.68 20.41
C LYS A 437 5.74 13.13 20.21
N TYR A 438 5.44 13.71 19.05
CA TYR A 438 4.10 14.12 18.67
C TYR A 438 3.15 12.91 18.56
N VAL A 439 3.51 11.92 17.74
CA VAL A 439 2.62 10.77 17.46
C VAL A 439 2.37 9.94 18.71
N SER A 440 3.41 9.69 19.51
CA SER A 440 3.27 8.97 20.79
C SER A 440 2.30 9.69 21.73
N LYS A 441 2.40 11.02 21.83
CA LYS A 441 1.45 11.83 22.62
C LYS A 441 0.03 11.63 22.12
N GLN A 442 -0.23 11.77 20.83
CA GLN A 442 -1.60 11.70 20.30
C GLN A 442 -2.22 10.30 20.39
N LEU A 443 -1.46 9.24 20.04
CA LEU A 443 -1.95 7.86 20.18
C LEU A 443 -2.22 7.48 21.63
N SER A 444 -1.48 8.04 22.60
CA SER A 444 -1.73 7.78 24.03
C SER A 444 -3.08 8.32 24.53
N MET A 445 -3.69 9.25 23.78
CA MET A 445 -4.97 9.87 24.11
C MET A 445 -6.17 9.12 23.56
N LEU A 446 -5.97 8.09 22.72
CA LEU A 446 -7.05 7.26 22.18
C LEU A 446 -7.99 6.71 23.26
N LYS A 447 -7.44 6.34 24.43
CA LYS A 447 -8.20 5.86 25.59
C LYS A 447 -9.32 6.80 26.10
N TYR A 448 -9.32 8.07 25.68
CA TYR A 448 -10.34 9.07 26.06
C TYR A 448 -11.40 9.31 24.99
N CYS A 449 -11.27 8.70 23.80
CA CYS A 449 -12.35 8.64 22.83
C CYS A 449 -13.54 7.86 23.42
N ASP A 450 -14.73 8.11 22.91
CA ASP A 450 -15.93 7.37 23.29
C ASP A 450 -16.02 6.07 22.46
N THR A 451 -15.64 6.14 21.18
CA THR A 451 -15.50 4.99 20.29
C THR A 451 -14.23 5.08 19.43
N ILE A 452 -13.69 3.93 19.02
CA ILE A 452 -12.51 3.84 18.14
C ILE A 452 -12.77 2.79 17.07
N THR A 453 -12.49 3.13 15.81
CA THR A 453 -12.42 2.15 14.71
C THR A 453 -11.01 1.61 14.59
N ILE A 454 -10.85 0.29 14.36
CA ILE A 454 -9.56 -0.41 14.26
C ILE A 454 -9.66 -1.44 13.15
N ASP A 455 -8.69 -1.52 12.23
CA ASP A 455 -8.72 -2.52 11.16
C ASP A 455 -7.58 -3.54 11.27
N PRO A 456 -7.83 -4.75 11.80
CA PRO A 456 -6.91 -5.88 11.70
C PRO A 456 -6.45 -6.16 10.26
N HIS A 457 -7.32 -6.00 9.25
CA HIS A 457 -6.96 -6.18 7.83
C HIS A 457 -6.12 -5.06 7.21
N LYS A 458 -5.69 -4.07 8.01
CA LYS A 458 -4.77 -3.00 7.59
C LYS A 458 -3.43 -3.20 8.28
N SER A 459 -3.13 -2.42 9.32
CA SER A 459 -1.87 -2.47 10.07
C SER A 459 -1.77 -3.67 11.04
N GLY A 460 -2.82 -4.48 11.13
CA GLY A 460 -2.81 -5.77 11.82
C GLY A 460 -2.43 -6.97 10.93
N PHE A 461 -2.15 -6.76 9.63
CA PHE A 461 -1.68 -7.81 8.71
C PHE A 461 -2.59 -9.06 8.64
N CYS A 462 -3.87 -8.94 8.99
CA CYS A 462 -4.85 -10.01 8.87
C CYS A 462 -5.49 -10.01 7.46
N PRO A 463 -5.96 -11.15 6.94
CA PRO A 463 -6.67 -11.16 5.67
C PRO A 463 -8.04 -10.45 5.78
N TYR A 464 -8.50 -9.87 4.68
CA TYR A 464 -9.87 -9.41 4.56
C TYR A 464 -10.87 -10.58 4.69
N PRO A 465 -12.08 -10.36 5.24
CA PRO A 465 -12.52 -9.14 5.94
C PRO A 465 -12.19 -9.19 7.44
N ALA A 466 -11.65 -8.09 7.97
CA ALA A 466 -11.49 -7.89 9.42
C ALA A 466 -11.32 -6.39 9.78
N GLY A 467 -12.44 -5.73 10.08
CA GLY A 467 -12.48 -4.46 10.81
C GLY A 467 -12.97 -4.66 12.24
N ALA A 468 -12.96 -3.59 13.04
CA ALA A 468 -13.44 -3.61 14.42
C ALA A 468 -13.87 -2.22 14.89
N ILE A 469 -14.83 -2.21 15.82
CA ILE A 469 -15.17 -1.04 16.63
C ILE A 469 -14.95 -1.37 18.11
N CYS A 470 -14.41 -0.41 18.85
CA CYS A 470 -14.20 -0.49 20.30
C CYS A 470 -14.92 0.68 20.99
N TYR A 471 -15.68 0.37 22.02
CA TYR A 471 -16.40 1.31 22.87
C TYR A 471 -15.65 1.46 24.20
N ARG A 472 -15.43 2.70 24.64
CA ARG A 472 -14.80 2.96 25.95
C ARG A 472 -15.65 2.38 27.08
N ASP A 473 -16.96 2.52 26.95
CA ASP A 473 -17.97 2.00 27.87
C ASP A 473 -18.95 1.12 27.08
N LYS A 474 -18.99 -0.17 27.43
CA LYS A 474 -19.83 -1.19 26.79
C LYS A 474 -21.33 -0.87 26.86
N THR A 475 -21.76 -0.02 27.79
CA THR A 475 -23.15 0.44 27.91
C THR A 475 -23.60 1.17 26.65
N MET A 476 -22.69 1.80 25.90
CA MET A 476 -23.02 2.46 24.64
C MET A 476 -23.63 1.51 23.60
N ASN A 477 -23.35 0.21 23.67
CA ASN A 477 -23.96 -0.78 22.78
C ASN A 477 -25.46 -0.98 22.99
N SER A 478 -26.00 -0.71 24.19
CA SER A 478 -27.44 -0.84 24.42
C SER A 478 -28.27 0.16 23.62
N PHE A 479 -27.63 1.23 23.09
CA PHE A 479 -28.26 2.23 22.23
C PHE A 479 -28.31 1.80 20.75
N LEU A 480 -27.78 0.62 20.41
CA LEU A 480 -27.77 0.07 19.06
C LEU A 480 -28.75 -1.11 18.88
N GLN A 481 -29.30 -1.64 19.97
CA GLN A 481 -30.09 -2.86 19.92
C GLN A 481 -31.45 -2.63 19.24
N ILE A 482 -31.70 -3.39 18.17
CA ILE A 482 -33.00 -3.49 17.51
C ILE A 482 -33.61 -4.81 17.98
N THR A 483 -34.10 -4.86 19.22
CA THR A 483 -34.68 -6.10 19.77
C THR A 483 -35.99 -6.42 19.03
N THR A 484 -35.99 -7.48 18.23
CA THR A 484 -37.21 -8.01 17.58
C THR A 484 -37.92 -9.08 18.41
N GLY A 485 -37.51 -9.32 19.66
CA GLY A 485 -38.05 -10.43 20.45
C GLY A 485 -37.76 -11.81 19.84
N ALA A 486 -36.86 -11.90 18.86
CA ALA A 486 -36.32 -13.17 18.37
C ALA A 486 -35.37 -13.73 19.44
N VAL A 487 -35.92 -14.43 20.41
CA VAL A 487 -35.16 -15.11 21.46
C VAL A 487 -34.49 -16.35 20.84
N TYR A 488 -33.23 -16.23 20.43
CA TYR A 488 -32.36 -17.40 20.32
C TYR A 488 -32.16 -17.93 21.74
N TYR A 489 -32.60 -19.17 22.00
CA TYR A 489 -32.86 -19.66 23.36
C TYR A 489 -31.59 -19.95 24.19
N HIS A 490 -30.38 -19.92 23.60
CA HIS A 490 -29.19 -20.48 24.23
C HIS A 490 -27.87 -19.73 23.93
N GLY A 491 -27.21 -19.19 24.97
CA GLY A 491 -25.82 -18.71 24.95
C GLY A 491 -25.58 -17.43 25.78
N ASP A 492 -24.37 -17.28 26.35
CA ASP A 492 -24.03 -16.16 27.25
C ASP A 492 -23.90 -14.78 26.54
N MET A 493 -23.82 -14.73 25.19
CA MET A 493 -23.73 -13.49 24.40
C MET A 493 -24.04 -13.71 22.90
N THR A 494 -25.00 -12.96 22.35
CA THR A 494 -25.38 -12.95 20.91
C THR A 494 -24.81 -11.70 20.23
N LEU A 495 -23.76 -11.85 19.41
CA LEU A 495 -23.11 -10.71 18.76
C LEU A 495 -23.90 -10.16 17.56
N GLY A 496 -24.86 -10.91 17.02
CA GLY A 496 -25.73 -10.45 15.93
C GLY A 496 -26.72 -9.36 16.34
N ASP A 497 -26.93 -9.15 17.64
CA ASP A 497 -27.75 -8.05 18.17
C ASP A 497 -26.93 -6.76 18.38
N ILE A 498 -25.64 -6.79 18.03
CA ILE A 498 -24.68 -5.72 18.28
C ILE A 498 -24.07 -5.27 16.96
N GLY A 499 -24.37 -4.03 16.56
CA GLY A 499 -23.87 -3.42 15.34
C GLY A 499 -24.82 -3.55 14.15
N ILE A 500 -24.30 -3.27 12.95
CA ILE A 500 -25.06 -3.21 11.69
C ILE A 500 -25.22 -4.60 11.07
N GLU A 501 -24.24 -5.47 11.28
CA GLU A 501 -24.16 -6.77 10.62
C GLU A 501 -24.90 -7.86 11.39
N GLY A 502 -25.53 -8.79 10.65
CA GLY A 502 -26.10 -10.01 11.22
C GLY A 502 -25.13 -11.19 11.12
N SER A 503 -25.31 -12.03 10.09
CA SER A 503 -24.40 -13.16 9.84
C SER A 503 -22.97 -12.71 9.58
N LYS A 504 -22.01 -13.30 10.31
CA LYS A 504 -20.60 -12.91 10.27
C LYS A 504 -19.67 -14.10 10.55
N PRO A 505 -18.53 -14.19 9.85
CA PRO A 505 -17.72 -15.41 9.84
C PRO A 505 -16.90 -15.56 11.13
N GLY A 506 -17.12 -16.64 11.88
CA GLY A 506 -16.27 -17.02 13.00
C GLY A 506 -14.81 -17.26 12.60
N ALA A 507 -14.56 -17.52 11.32
CA ALA A 507 -13.21 -17.65 10.75
C ALA A 507 -12.40 -16.35 10.85
N ALA A 508 -13.01 -15.18 10.65
CA ALA A 508 -12.33 -13.90 10.81
C ALA A 508 -11.87 -13.71 12.27
N ALA A 509 -12.75 -14.01 13.24
CA ALA A 509 -12.42 -13.97 14.66
C ALA A 509 -11.26 -14.90 15.02
N ALA A 510 -11.27 -16.14 14.49
CA ALA A 510 -10.19 -17.10 14.72
C ALA A 510 -8.85 -16.65 14.12
N GLY A 511 -8.87 -16.07 12.91
CA GLY A 511 -7.67 -15.52 12.27
C GLY A 511 -7.06 -14.38 13.09
N VAL A 512 -7.85 -13.36 13.43
CA VAL A 512 -7.37 -12.20 14.22
C VAL A 512 -6.90 -12.64 15.60
N MET A 513 -7.63 -13.55 16.26
CA MET A 513 -7.25 -14.11 17.56
C MET A 513 -5.88 -14.80 17.49
N LEU A 514 -5.68 -15.68 16.51
CA LEU A 514 -4.42 -16.43 16.40
C LEU A 514 -3.25 -15.48 16.09
N ALA A 515 -3.47 -14.49 15.23
CA ALA A 515 -2.47 -13.44 14.96
C ALA A 515 -2.11 -12.66 16.24
N ASN A 516 -3.11 -12.21 17.01
CA ASN A 516 -2.88 -11.48 18.25
C ASN A 516 -2.12 -12.30 19.29
N ARG A 517 -2.39 -13.61 19.40
CA ARG A 517 -1.71 -14.50 20.35
C ARG A 517 -0.28 -14.86 19.93
N VAL A 518 -0.03 -15.01 18.62
CA VAL A 518 1.30 -15.40 18.09
C VAL A 518 2.23 -14.20 17.97
N ILE A 519 1.73 -13.08 17.43
CA ILE A 519 2.53 -11.87 17.20
C ILE A 519 2.61 -11.04 18.49
N GLY A 520 1.50 -10.85 19.19
CA GLY A 520 1.42 -10.08 20.43
C GLY A 520 1.17 -8.58 20.21
N LEU A 521 0.17 -8.02 20.89
CA LEU A 521 -0.22 -6.59 20.83
C LEU A 521 0.66 -5.71 21.73
N HIS A 522 1.98 -5.85 21.61
CA HIS A 522 2.98 -5.14 22.41
C HIS A 522 4.26 -4.83 21.63
N LYS A 523 5.20 -4.11 22.26
CA LYS A 523 6.43 -3.62 21.63
C LYS A 523 7.31 -4.72 21.02
N ASN A 524 7.35 -5.90 21.63
CA ASN A 524 8.10 -7.06 21.11
C ASN A 524 7.38 -7.82 19.97
N GLY A 525 6.14 -7.44 19.66
CA GLY A 525 5.25 -8.13 18.72
C GLY A 525 4.90 -7.26 17.52
N TYR A 526 3.62 -6.87 17.40
CA TYR A 526 3.18 -5.91 16.38
C TYR A 526 3.95 -4.59 16.45
N GLY A 527 4.35 -4.16 17.66
CA GLY A 527 5.13 -2.93 17.82
C GLY A 527 6.47 -3.01 17.09
N ARG A 528 7.11 -4.18 17.13
CA ARG A 528 8.36 -4.45 16.42
C ARG A 528 8.15 -4.49 14.91
N LEU A 529 7.15 -5.24 14.45
CA LEU A 529 6.79 -5.32 13.03
C LEU A 529 6.55 -3.93 12.43
N LEU A 530 5.72 -3.12 13.09
CA LEU A 530 5.41 -1.76 12.64
C LEU A 530 6.63 -0.83 12.75
N ALA A 531 7.50 -1.00 13.75
CA ALA A 531 8.73 -0.21 13.86
C ALA A 531 9.66 -0.42 12.66
N GLU A 532 9.77 -1.65 12.14
CA GLU A 532 10.59 -1.94 10.97
C GLU A 532 9.98 -1.36 9.69
N CYS A 533 8.68 -1.51 9.49
CA CYS A 533 7.97 -0.89 8.38
C CYS A 533 8.07 0.66 8.43
N MET A 534 7.97 1.25 9.63
CA MET A 534 8.20 2.68 9.83
C MET A 534 9.64 3.08 9.51
N PHE A 535 10.63 2.31 9.95
CA PHE A 535 12.03 2.59 9.62
C PHE A 535 12.24 2.64 8.10
N THR A 536 11.72 1.67 7.35
CA THR A 536 11.69 1.69 5.88
C THR A 536 11.03 2.97 5.35
N ALA A 537 9.86 3.36 5.88
CA ALA A 537 9.16 4.58 5.48
C ALA A 537 10.00 5.85 5.68
N LYS A 538 10.76 5.94 6.78
CA LYS A 538 11.64 7.09 7.07
C LYS A 538 12.82 7.14 6.11
N ILE A 539 13.47 6.02 5.85
CA ILE A 539 14.58 5.94 4.90
C ILE A 539 14.09 6.28 3.48
N LEU A 540 12.92 5.79 3.08
CA LEU A 540 12.33 6.09 1.79
C LEU A 540 11.95 7.57 1.66
N TYR A 541 11.41 8.19 2.72
CA TYR A 541 11.18 9.63 2.76
C TYR A 541 12.50 10.42 2.57
N CYS A 542 13.55 10.05 3.29
CA CYS A 542 14.88 10.66 3.15
C CYS A 542 15.44 10.50 1.73
N LEU A 543 15.21 9.34 1.11
CA LEU A 543 15.57 9.10 -0.28
C LEU A 543 14.84 10.07 -1.21
N TRP A 544 13.51 10.19 -1.09
CA TRP A 544 12.70 11.10 -1.90
C TRP A 544 13.14 12.56 -1.78
N VAL A 545 13.34 13.06 -0.57
CA VAL A 545 13.82 14.43 -0.31
C VAL A 545 15.13 14.74 -1.04
N THR A 546 15.98 13.74 -1.28
CA THR A 546 17.34 13.95 -1.80
C THR A 546 17.57 13.37 -3.19
N LEU A 547 16.55 12.74 -3.80
CA LEU A 547 16.63 12.04 -5.07
C LEU A 547 17.02 12.96 -6.23
N ALA A 548 16.46 14.18 -6.25
CA ALA A 548 16.80 15.20 -7.23
C ALA A 548 18.17 15.82 -6.91
N ASN A 549 19.03 15.89 -7.93
CA ASN A 549 20.33 16.54 -7.90
C ASN A 549 20.25 17.99 -8.39
N GLU A 550 21.33 18.75 -8.18
CA GLU A 550 21.40 20.15 -8.60
C GLU A 550 21.31 20.31 -10.12
N ASP A 551 21.84 19.34 -10.88
CA ASP A 551 21.86 19.33 -12.35
C ASP A 551 20.61 18.73 -13.00
N ASP A 552 19.69 18.16 -12.22
CA ASP A 552 18.42 17.68 -12.75
C ASP A 552 17.54 18.83 -13.25
N ASN A 553 16.75 18.59 -14.29
CA ASN A 553 15.75 19.57 -14.76
C ASN A 553 14.45 19.55 -13.93
N PHE A 554 14.35 18.65 -12.95
CA PHE A 554 13.18 18.47 -12.10
C PHE A 554 13.50 18.71 -10.62
N VAL A 555 12.44 18.89 -9.84
CA VAL A 555 12.44 18.90 -8.37
C VAL A 555 11.46 17.85 -7.87
N LEU A 556 11.77 17.27 -6.72
CA LEU A 556 10.89 16.36 -6.00
C LEU A 556 10.62 16.95 -4.62
N VAL A 557 9.36 17.17 -4.29
CA VAL A 557 8.93 17.78 -3.02
C VAL A 557 7.97 16.84 -2.30
N THR A 558 8.31 16.45 -1.09
CA THR A 558 7.43 15.62 -0.24
C THR A 558 6.22 16.43 0.22
N THR A 559 5.03 15.80 0.30
CA THR A 559 3.81 16.49 0.74
C THR A 559 3.97 17.01 2.17
N LYS A 560 4.45 16.15 3.08
CA LYS A 560 4.87 16.54 4.42
C LYS A 560 6.26 17.22 4.38
N PRO A 561 6.40 18.45 4.91
CA PRO A 561 7.68 19.16 4.92
C PRO A 561 8.70 18.51 5.86
N LEU A 562 9.98 18.90 5.71
CA LEU A 562 11.02 18.54 6.66
C LEU A 562 10.68 19.04 8.07
N PRO A 563 11.02 18.29 9.13
CA PRO A 563 10.71 18.69 10.49
C PRO A 563 11.54 19.91 10.90
N LYS A 564 11.09 20.60 11.96
CA LYS A 564 11.97 21.51 12.70
C LYS A 564 12.85 20.68 13.63
N PHE A 565 14.14 20.57 13.31
CA PHE A 565 15.10 19.79 14.09
C PHE A 565 16.37 20.61 14.34
N ASN A 566 16.74 20.80 15.60
CA ASN A 566 17.95 21.54 16.02
C ASN A 566 18.14 22.92 15.33
N GLU A 567 17.05 23.60 15.00
CA GLU A 567 17.06 24.88 14.26
C GLU A 567 17.80 24.84 12.90
N TRP A 568 17.97 23.64 12.34
CA TRP A 568 18.64 23.46 11.05
C TRP A 568 17.80 24.00 9.90
N SER A 569 18.48 24.67 8.95
CA SER A 569 17.89 25.01 7.65
C SER A 569 17.57 23.74 6.84
N GLU A 570 16.71 23.86 5.83
CA GLU A 570 16.42 22.74 4.93
C GLU A 570 17.69 22.21 4.25
N GLU A 571 18.59 23.09 3.82
CA GLU A 571 19.89 22.72 3.23
C GLU A 571 20.76 21.92 4.20
N GLN A 572 20.82 22.33 5.48
CA GLN A 572 21.55 21.61 6.52
C GLN A 572 20.97 20.22 6.77
N GLN A 573 19.64 20.09 6.76
CA GLN A 573 18.96 18.80 6.89
C GLN A 573 19.22 17.89 5.69
N ILE A 574 19.11 18.41 4.46
CA ILE A 574 19.41 17.67 3.23
C ILE A 574 20.86 17.17 3.23
N LYS A 575 21.80 18.04 3.62
CA LYS A 575 23.21 17.66 3.78
C LYS A 575 23.38 16.54 4.81
N PHE A 576 22.75 16.67 5.97
CA PHE A 576 22.78 15.65 7.01
C PHE A 576 22.23 14.30 6.51
N ILE A 577 21.11 14.30 5.80
CA ILE A 577 20.52 13.09 5.20
C ILE A 577 21.53 12.42 4.26
N ARG A 578 22.14 13.16 3.33
CA ARG A 578 23.10 12.62 2.34
C ARG A 578 24.37 12.04 2.97
N GLU A 579 24.87 12.69 4.03
CA GLU A 579 26.15 12.33 4.65
C GLU A 579 26.02 11.25 5.74
N ARG A 580 24.91 11.27 6.49
CA ARG A 580 24.76 10.51 7.73
C ARG A 580 23.63 9.48 7.71
N ILE A 581 22.72 9.53 6.72
CA ILE A 581 21.61 8.59 6.61
C ILE A 581 21.75 7.72 5.35
N LEU A 582 21.76 8.34 4.18
CA LEU A 582 21.75 7.61 2.92
C LEU A 582 23.11 7.00 2.60
N GLY A 583 23.11 5.74 2.15
CA GLY A 583 24.32 4.95 1.93
C GLY A 583 24.99 4.47 3.23
N LYS A 584 24.27 4.50 4.36
CA LYS A 584 24.68 3.86 5.62
C LYS A 584 23.93 2.55 5.83
N THR A 585 24.66 1.53 6.26
CA THR A 585 24.08 0.26 6.71
C THR A 585 23.22 0.47 7.96
N ASN A 586 22.28 -0.44 8.23
CA ASN A 586 21.44 -0.34 9.43
C ASN A 586 22.28 -0.32 10.71
N GLU A 587 23.38 -1.07 10.75
CA GLU A 587 24.29 -1.18 11.87
C GLU A 587 25.05 0.14 12.11
N GLU A 588 25.41 0.84 11.05
CA GLU A 588 25.99 2.18 11.15
C GLU A 588 24.96 3.19 11.68
N LEU A 589 23.72 3.15 11.16
CA LEU A 589 22.64 4.05 11.57
C LEU A 589 22.30 3.88 13.05
N VAL A 590 22.15 2.65 13.53
CA VAL A 590 21.81 2.35 14.93
C VAL A 590 22.89 2.86 15.90
N LYS A 591 24.15 2.84 15.49
CA LYS A 591 25.26 3.39 16.29
C LYS A 591 25.29 4.93 16.29
N ASP A 592 24.70 5.56 15.28
CA ASP A 592 24.60 7.01 15.15
C ASP A 592 23.34 7.56 15.85
N LYS A 593 23.50 7.88 17.14
CA LYS A 593 22.40 8.39 17.97
C LYS A 593 21.70 9.61 17.38
N GLN A 594 22.46 10.53 16.76
CA GLN A 594 21.90 11.75 16.17
C GLN A 594 21.07 11.41 14.93
N ALA A 595 21.54 10.47 14.09
CA ALA A 595 20.77 10.00 12.95
C ALA A 595 19.48 9.32 13.38
N MET A 596 19.51 8.49 14.42
CA MET A 596 18.31 7.83 14.96
C MET A 596 17.32 8.82 15.58
N GLU A 597 17.79 9.83 16.30
CA GLU A 597 16.93 10.92 16.82
C GLU A 597 16.28 11.73 15.70
N TYR A 598 17.02 11.99 14.61
CA TYR A 598 16.47 12.66 13.44
C TYR A 598 15.44 11.81 12.70
N LEU A 599 15.75 10.53 12.46
CA LEU A 599 14.86 9.58 11.78
C LEU A 599 13.52 9.39 12.53
N LYS A 600 13.55 9.50 13.86
CA LYS A 600 12.35 9.47 14.70
C LYS A 600 11.37 10.62 14.39
N GLU A 601 11.87 11.78 13.99
CA GLU A 601 11.07 13.01 13.81
C GLU A 601 10.78 13.34 12.33
N VAL A 602 11.66 12.96 11.40
CA VAL A 602 11.52 13.21 9.95
C VAL A 602 10.43 12.35 9.31
N GLY A 603 9.88 12.76 8.17
CA GLY A 603 8.99 11.91 7.36
C GLY A 603 7.56 11.73 7.91
N PRO A 604 6.78 10.79 7.37
CA PRO A 604 5.34 10.61 7.69
C PRO A 604 5.11 10.32 9.18
N ASP A 605 3.91 10.56 9.69
CA ASP A 605 3.60 10.24 11.09
C ASP A 605 3.65 8.73 11.37
N THR A 606 3.25 7.93 10.38
CA THR A 606 3.44 6.48 10.39
C THR A 606 4.18 6.00 9.14
N MET A 607 3.55 5.26 8.21
CA MET A 607 4.28 4.49 7.17
C MET A 607 4.02 4.93 5.71
N ILE A 608 3.39 6.09 5.49
CA ILE A 608 3.02 6.53 4.12
C ILE A 608 3.76 7.82 3.72
N PRO A 609 4.98 7.71 3.17
CA PRO A 609 5.66 8.84 2.53
C PRO A 609 5.04 9.15 1.16
N CYS A 610 4.90 10.45 0.89
CA CYS A 610 4.27 10.97 -0.33
C CYS A 610 5.06 12.13 -0.92
N PHE A 611 5.02 12.29 -2.24
CA PHE A 611 5.74 13.37 -2.94
C PHE A 611 5.10 13.78 -4.27
N SER A 612 5.43 14.98 -4.72
CA SER A 612 5.12 15.49 -6.07
C SER A 612 6.41 15.85 -6.80
N VAL A 613 6.38 15.67 -8.12
CA VAL A 613 7.47 16.07 -9.03
C VAL A 613 7.05 17.29 -9.84
N ASN A 614 7.95 18.25 -10.03
CA ASN A 614 7.76 19.39 -10.93
C ASN A 614 9.05 19.70 -11.71
N LEU A 615 8.96 20.47 -12.78
CA LEU A 615 10.13 20.96 -13.53
C LEU A 615 10.68 22.25 -12.91
N LYS A 616 12.00 22.41 -12.89
CA LYS A 616 12.64 23.67 -12.50
C LYS A 616 12.18 24.79 -13.45
N GLY A 617 11.65 25.86 -12.87
CA GLY A 617 11.11 27.00 -13.61
C GLY A 617 9.67 26.85 -14.13
N ASN A 618 9.02 25.69 -13.94
CA ASN A 618 7.59 25.57 -14.25
C ASN A 618 6.72 26.08 -13.10
N ASN A 619 5.82 27.02 -13.39
CA ASN A 619 4.82 27.52 -12.45
C ASN A 619 3.39 27.02 -12.71
N LYS A 620 3.15 26.22 -13.75
CA LYS A 620 1.81 25.74 -14.13
C LYS A 620 1.44 24.46 -13.40
N VAL A 621 0.32 24.47 -12.66
CA VAL A 621 -0.16 23.31 -11.89
C VAL A 621 -0.57 22.17 -12.82
N GLU A 622 -1.09 22.47 -14.00
CA GLU A 622 -1.53 21.49 -15.00
C GLU A 622 -0.36 20.63 -15.49
N LEU A 623 0.79 21.26 -15.74
CA LEU A 623 2.00 20.54 -16.19
C LEU A 623 2.57 19.67 -15.07
N CYS A 624 2.62 20.18 -13.83
CA CYS A 624 3.00 19.39 -12.66
C CYS A 624 2.09 18.16 -12.51
N ASN A 625 0.77 18.36 -12.58
CA ASN A 625 -0.20 17.29 -12.46
C ASN A 625 -0.11 16.28 -13.61
N ALA A 626 0.18 16.72 -14.84
CA ALA A 626 0.38 15.84 -15.98
C ALA A 626 1.59 14.92 -15.78
N ILE A 627 2.72 15.45 -15.29
CA ILE A 627 3.93 14.66 -15.00
C ILE A 627 3.65 13.62 -13.90
N ASN A 628 3.02 14.01 -12.80
CA ASN A 628 2.69 13.07 -11.71
C ASN A 628 1.66 12.01 -12.15
N SER A 629 0.77 12.34 -13.09
CA SER A 629 -0.17 11.37 -13.66
C SER A 629 0.55 10.36 -14.55
N ALA A 630 1.46 10.82 -15.41
CA ALA A 630 2.29 9.95 -16.23
C ALA A 630 3.16 9.02 -15.36
N LEU A 631 3.78 9.56 -14.30
CA LEU A 631 4.56 8.78 -13.35
C LEU A 631 3.74 7.69 -12.65
N PHE A 632 2.51 8.00 -12.23
CA PHE A 632 1.61 6.99 -11.66
C PHE A 632 1.24 5.92 -12.69
N ASN A 633 0.96 6.30 -13.94
CA ASN A 633 0.60 5.36 -15.00
C ASN A 633 1.78 4.40 -15.34
N ASP A 634 3.02 4.90 -15.29
CA ASP A 634 4.23 4.09 -15.49
C ASP A 634 4.48 3.09 -14.34
N LEU A 635 3.88 3.33 -13.16
CA LEU A 635 4.15 2.59 -11.92
C LEU A 635 2.89 1.99 -11.27
N CYS A 636 1.78 1.81 -12.01
CA CYS A 636 0.56 1.21 -11.49
C CYS A 636 0.17 -0.08 -12.22
N HIS A 637 -0.41 -1.02 -11.46
CA HIS A 637 -0.92 -2.29 -11.98
C HIS A 637 -2.40 -2.14 -12.35
N SER A 638 -2.69 -1.68 -13.57
CA SER A 638 -4.04 -1.40 -14.06
C SER A 638 -4.72 -2.58 -14.76
N SER A 639 -3.97 -3.56 -15.28
CA SER A 639 -4.50 -4.70 -16.04
C SER A 639 -4.05 -6.06 -15.48
N SER A 640 -4.70 -7.14 -15.90
CA SER A 640 -4.35 -8.54 -15.51
C SER A 640 -3.32 -9.19 -16.45
N GLU A 641 -2.57 -8.37 -17.18
CA GLU A 641 -1.72 -8.80 -18.29
C GLU A 641 -0.28 -9.12 -17.85
N GLN A 642 0.44 -9.90 -18.66
CA GLN A 642 1.75 -10.45 -18.32
C GLN A 642 2.82 -9.39 -18.04
N THR A 643 2.72 -8.22 -18.68
CA THR A 643 3.55 -7.03 -18.49
C THR A 643 3.38 -6.40 -17.10
N ALA A 644 2.22 -6.57 -16.45
CA ALA A 644 1.95 -6.04 -15.12
C ALA A 644 2.84 -6.70 -14.03
N HIS A 645 3.42 -7.87 -14.31
CA HIS A 645 4.41 -8.53 -13.44
C HIS A 645 5.82 -7.94 -13.51
N ARG A 646 6.07 -7.00 -14.43
CA ARG A 646 7.39 -6.37 -14.63
C ARG A 646 7.47 -4.95 -14.08
N ILE A 647 6.35 -4.38 -13.64
CA ILE A 647 6.33 -3.05 -13.05
C ILE A 647 7.29 -3.05 -11.85
N PRO A 648 8.35 -2.24 -11.90
CA PRO A 648 9.49 -2.44 -11.01
C PRO A 648 9.30 -1.84 -9.63
N LEU A 649 8.34 -0.95 -9.52
CA LEU A 649 7.86 -0.36 -8.30
C LEU A 649 6.38 -0.04 -8.50
N LEU A 650 5.54 -0.53 -7.60
CA LEU A 650 4.09 -0.31 -7.67
C LEU A 650 3.70 0.78 -6.68
N VAL A 651 3.19 1.89 -7.18
CA VAL A 651 2.79 3.04 -6.35
C VAL A 651 1.29 3.30 -6.47
N THR A 652 0.78 4.19 -5.61
CA THR A 652 -0.55 4.79 -5.82
C THR A 652 -0.42 6.31 -5.89
N SER A 653 -1.52 7.00 -6.18
CA SER A 653 -1.51 8.47 -6.28
C SER A 653 -2.80 9.07 -5.74
N SER A 654 -2.73 10.34 -5.35
CA SER A 654 -3.87 11.12 -4.88
C SER A 654 -3.66 12.60 -5.20
N SER A 655 -4.54 13.47 -4.71
CA SER A 655 -4.50 14.92 -4.92
C SER A 655 -4.79 15.68 -3.64
N MET A 656 -3.96 16.67 -3.32
CA MET A 656 -4.26 17.60 -2.24
C MET A 656 -5.20 18.68 -2.77
N VAL A 657 -6.42 18.72 -2.23
CA VAL A 657 -7.48 19.64 -2.65
C VAL A 657 -7.46 20.90 -1.79
N PRO A 658 -7.54 22.11 -2.37
CA PRO A 658 -7.58 23.35 -1.59
C PRO A 658 -8.77 23.40 -0.64
N HIS A 659 -8.53 23.96 0.55
CA HIS A 659 -9.56 24.22 1.54
C HIS A 659 -9.44 25.67 2.01
N LYS A 660 -10.55 26.42 2.03
CA LYS A 660 -10.59 27.87 2.29
C LYS A 660 -9.86 28.32 3.57
N HIS A 661 -9.84 27.47 4.59
CA HIS A 661 -9.21 27.74 5.88
C HIS A 661 -7.85 27.03 6.08
N SER A 662 -7.30 26.41 5.02
CA SER A 662 -6.02 25.70 5.06
C SER A 662 -5.00 26.36 4.14
N ASN A 663 -3.75 26.43 4.60
CA ASN A 663 -2.61 26.80 3.77
C ASN A 663 -1.79 25.59 3.30
N ALA A 664 -2.27 24.35 3.51
CA ALA A 664 -1.49 23.14 3.19
C ALA A 664 -1.14 23.06 1.69
N VAL A 665 -2.14 23.19 0.81
CA VAL A 665 -1.91 23.19 -0.65
C VAL A 665 -1.11 24.41 -1.09
N LEU A 666 -1.40 25.58 -0.50
CA LEU A 666 -0.65 26.81 -0.78
C LEU A 666 0.85 26.64 -0.47
N ASN A 667 1.19 26.06 0.67
CA ASN A 667 2.57 25.81 1.08
C ASN A 667 3.24 24.74 0.21
N LEU A 668 2.51 23.70 -0.20
CA LEU A 668 3.03 22.72 -1.16
C LEU A 668 3.32 23.36 -2.52
N LYS A 669 2.38 24.16 -3.05
CA LYS A 669 2.57 24.92 -4.31
C LYS A 669 3.81 25.81 -4.25
N LYS A 670 4.01 26.54 -3.15
CA LYS A 670 5.22 27.36 -2.93
C LYS A 670 6.50 26.54 -2.99
N ARG A 671 6.56 25.41 -2.28
CA ARG A 671 7.75 24.54 -2.28
C ARG A 671 8.02 23.91 -3.65
N LEU A 672 6.98 23.67 -4.44
CA LEU A 672 7.09 23.18 -5.83
C LEU A 672 7.40 24.28 -6.86
N GLY A 673 7.33 25.56 -6.49
CA GLY A 673 7.49 26.70 -7.42
C GLY A 673 6.27 26.96 -8.32
N LEU A 674 5.08 26.53 -7.91
CA LEU A 674 3.82 26.66 -8.66
C LEU A 674 3.08 27.96 -8.36
N ASP A 675 2.22 28.40 -9.28
CA ASP A 675 1.33 29.54 -9.07
C ASP A 675 0.38 29.30 -7.89
N THR A 676 0.42 30.20 -6.93
CA THR A 676 -0.34 30.16 -5.69
C THR A 676 -1.70 30.84 -5.78
N ASN A 677 -2.00 31.51 -6.90
CA ASN A 677 -3.23 32.27 -7.08
C ASN A 677 -4.40 31.44 -7.64
N THR A 678 -4.18 30.15 -7.91
CA THR A 678 -5.21 29.24 -8.41
C THR A 678 -5.71 28.29 -7.32
N ASP A 679 -6.97 27.87 -7.44
CA ASP A 679 -7.60 26.86 -6.58
C ASP A 679 -7.43 25.43 -7.13
N ASP A 680 -6.40 25.19 -7.96
CA ASP A 680 -6.12 23.85 -8.49
C ASP A 680 -5.55 22.91 -7.43
N SER A 681 -5.99 21.65 -7.46
CA SER A 681 -5.39 20.57 -6.66
C SER A 681 -4.00 20.18 -7.17
N VAL A 682 -3.13 19.72 -6.28
CA VAL A 682 -1.80 19.20 -6.63
C VAL A 682 -1.78 17.69 -6.49
N LYS A 683 -1.47 16.98 -7.57
CA LYS A 683 -1.30 15.52 -7.58
C LYS A 683 0.01 15.11 -6.93
N TYR A 684 -0.01 13.99 -6.23
CA TYR A 684 1.17 13.40 -5.59
C TYR A 684 1.15 11.87 -5.68
N ILE A 685 2.35 11.29 -5.63
CA ILE A 685 2.61 9.86 -5.54
C ILE A 685 2.64 9.45 -4.07
N ILE A 686 2.07 8.28 -3.79
CA ILE A 686 2.01 7.63 -2.47
C ILE A 686 2.90 6.38 -2.52
N THR A 687 3.75 6.22 -1.51
CA THR A 687 4.69 5.10 -1.39
C THR A 687 4.55 4.37 -0.05
N THR A 688 3.42 3.68 0.17
CA THR A 688 3.10 2.99 1.45
C THR A 688 4.11 1.89 1.78
N CYS A 689 4.73 1.94 2.97
CA CYS A 689 5.73 0.95 3.42
C CYS A 689 5.13 0.01 4.48
N MET A 690 4.54 -1.09 4.05
CA MET A 690 4.02 -2.14 4.95
C MET A 690 4.95 -3.35 5.07
N ASP A 691 6.07 -3.39 4.32
CA ASP A 691 7.03 -4.46 4.36
C ASP A 691 8.20 -4.18 5.33
N PRO A 692 8.54 -5.13 6.23
CA PRO A 692 9.61 -4.96 7.20
C PRO A 692 11.00 -5.28 6.63
N TRP A 693 11.08 -5.85 5.41
CA TRP A 693 12.32 -6.38 4.83
C TRP A 693 13.30 -5.37 4.20
N PRO A 694 12.86 -4.37 3.40
CA PRO A 694 13.73 -3.70 2.44
C PRO A 694 14.54 -2.54 3.04
N THR A 695 15.68 -2.85 3.64
CA THR A 695 16.59 -1.81 4.16
C THR A 695 18.05 -2.04 3.77
N SER A 696 18.32 -3.02 2.90
CA SER A 696 19.66 -3.17 2.34
C SER A 696 20.00 -1.97 1.45
N LEU A 697 21.25 -1.55 1.51
CA LEU A 697 21.76 -0.44 0.68
C LEU A 697 21.48 -0.68 -0.80
N GLU A 698 21.76 -1.88 -1.28
CA GLU A 698 21.53 -2.25 -2.68
C GLU A 698 20.06 -2.11 -3.07
N PHE A 699 19.11 -2.56 -2.23
CA PHE A 699 17.69 -2.43 -2.54
C PHE A 699 17.22 -0.97 -2.53
N MET A 700 17.71 -0.15 -1.60
CA MET A 700 17.38 1.27 -1.56
C MET A 700 17.94 2.02 -2.77
N ASP A 701 19.17 1.72 -3.19
CA ASP A 701 19.78 2.25 -4.41
C ASP A 701 18.99 1.81 -5.65
N ASP A 702 18.48 0.57 -5.65
CA ASP A 702 17.63 0.08 -6.74
C ASP A 702 16.32 0.86 -6.85
N MET A 703 15.62 1.04 -5.73
CA MET A 703 14.38 1.83 -5.68
C MET A 703 14.61 3.28 -6.11
N ALA A 704 15.75 3.86 -5.75
CA ALA A 704 16.14 5.21 -6.16
C ALA A 704 16.28 5.31 -7.68
N ALA A 705 17.03 4.39 -8.28
CA ALA A 705 17.30 4.40 -9.71
C ALA A 705 16.02 4.12 -10.53
N ILE A 706 15.18 3.17 -10.09
CA ILE A 706 13.87 2.90 -10.70
C ILE A 706 12.98 4.15 -10.67
N MET A 707 12.83 4.77 -9.49
CA MET A 707 11.98 5.96 -9.35
C MET A 707 12.49 7.12 -10.20
N ARG A 708 13.81 7.36 -10.17
CA ARG A 708 14.44 8.41 -10.98
C ARG A 708 14.20 8.19 -12.47
N ASN A 709 14.43 6.99 -12.98
CA ASN A 709 14.23 6.70 -14.39
C ASN A 709 12.75 6.85 -14.79
N SER A 710 11.83 6.41 -13.92
CA SER A 710 10.39 6.59 -14.12
C SER A 710 9.98 8.06 -14.16
N ILE A 711 10.60 8.92 -13.33
CA ILE A 711 10.40 10.37 -13.38
C ILE A 711 10.85 10.94 -14.73
N LEU A 712 12.02 10.54 -15.23
CA LEU A 712 12.53 11.00 -16.52
C LEU A 712 11.62 10.55 -17.68
N CYS A 713 11.18 9.29 -17.67
CA CYS A 713 10.19 8.77 -18.63
C CYS A 713 8.87 9.57 -18.56
N ALA A 714 8.34 9.82 -17.37
CA ALA A 714 7.11 10.59 -17.18
C ALA A 714 7.22 12.03 -17.67
N ILE A 715 8.38 12.68 -17.49
CA ILE A 715 8.66 14.00 -18.05
C ILE A 715 8.64 13.94 -19.58
N GLY A 716 9.33 12.96 -20.16
CA GLY A 716 9.39 12.76 -21.62
C GLY A 716 8.02 12.50 -22.23
N THR A 717 7.20 11.64 -21.62
CA THR A 717 5.79 11.39 -22.01
C THR A 717 5.00 12.68 -22.20
N VAL A 718 5.21 13.66 -21.32
CA VAL A 718 4.49 14.93 -21.35
C VAL A 718 5.14 15.98 -22.25
N LYS A 719 6.49 16.01 -22.30
CA LYS A 719 7.26 17.13 -22.84
C LYS A 719 7.97 16.87 -24.16
N ASP A 720 8.15 15.61 -24.56
CA ASP A 720 8.89 15.29 -25.76
C ASP A 720 8.22 15.87 -27.02
N PRO A 721 9.03 16.39 -27.96
CA PRO A 721 8.52 16.82 -29.26
C PRO A 721 8.16 15.61 -30.12
N ASP A 722 7.30 15.82 -31.11
CA ASP A 722 6.92 14.78 -32.07
C ASP A 722 8.14 14.28 -32.87
N ALA A 723 8.23 12.97 -33.08
CA ALA A 723 9.29 12.33 -33.85
C ALA A 723 8.88 10.96 -34.41
N PHE A 724 9.64 10.48 -35.39
CA PHE A 724 9.59 9.07 -35.80
C PHE A 724 10.33 8.17 -34.81
N HIS A 725 9.71 7.04 -34.49
CA HIS A 725 10.25 6.02 -33.59
C HIS A 725 10.50 4.73 -34.38
N THR A 726 11.78 4.32 -34.47
CA THR A 726 12.22 3.19 -35.28
C THR A 726 12.85 2.11 -34.41
N PHE A 727 12.55 0.85 -34.72
CA PHE A 727 13.03 -0.33 -34.01
C PHE A 727 13.72 -1.27 -35.00
N VAL A 728 14.87 -1.81 -34.62
CA VAL A 728 15.59 -2.83 -35.37
C VAL A 728 15.08 -4.20 -34.96
N SER A 729 14.57 -4.96 -35.93
CA SER A 729 14.09 -6.31 -35.70
C SER A 729 15.24 -7.29 -35.43
N THR A 730 15.01 -8.26 -34.55
CA THR A 730 15.94 -9.38 -34.33
C THR A 730 16.05 -10.32 -35.52
N GLY A 731 15.13 -10.25 -36.48
CA GLY A 731 15.05 -11.18 -37.61
C GLY A 731 14.45 -12.55 -37.25
N ALA A 732 14.09 -12.79 -35.98
CA ALA A 732 13.50 -14.05 -35.54
C ALA A 732 11.99 -13.87 -35.29
N CYS A 733 11.19 -14.72 -35.91
CA CYS A 733 9.74 -14.79 -35.71
C CYS A 733 9.36 -16.20 -35.22
N ASN A 734 8.82 -16.28 -34.00
CA ASN A 734 8.53 -17.56 -33.35
C ASN A 734 7.23 -18.22 -33.88
N ASP A 735 6.87 -19.37 -33.32
CA ASP A 735 5.67 -20.13 -33.74
C ASP A 735 4.35 -19.41 -33.38
N ASP A 736 4.40 -18.42 -32.49
CA ASP A 736 3.28 -17.57 -32.09
C ASP A 736 3.20 -16.25 -32.89
N ASP A 737 3.97 -16.14 -33.96
CA ASP A 737 4.11 -14.95 -34.82
C ASP A 737 4.63 -13.71 -34.07
N GLU A 738 5.47 -13.93 -33.06
CA GLU A 738 6.09 -12.88 -32.26
C GLU A 738 7.51 -12.59 -32.73
N VAL A 739 7.88 -11.31 -32.72
CA VAL A 739 9.19 -10.78 -33.10
C VAL A 739 9.68 -9.82 -32.02
N ILE A 740 10.96 -9.93 -31.66
CA ILE A 740 11.62 -8.99 -30.74
C ILE A 740 12.30 -7.88 -31.55
N ALA A 741 12.21 -6.65 -31.08
CA ALA A 741 12.83 -5.49 -31.71
C ALA A 741 13.49 -4.55 -30.69
N TYR A 742 14.56 -3.87 -31.12
CA TYR A 742 15.36 -2.96 -30.31
C TYR A 742 15.25 -1.52 -30.79
N TYR A 743 14.97 -0.59 -29.90
CA TYR A 743 14.75 0.81 -30.25
C TYR A 743 16.03 1.54 -30.64
N VAL A 744 15.92 2.37 -31.67
CA VAL A 744 17.02 3.19 -32.18
C VAL A 744 16.97 4.54 -31.48
N GLY A 745 17.56 4.61 -30.28
CA GLY A 745 17.59 5.85 -29.50
C GLY A 745 18.57 6.89 -30.05
N ASN A 746 18.58 8.11 -29.48
CA ASN A 746 19.46 9.24 -29.79
C ASN A 746 19.72 10.13 -28.57
N PHE A 747 20.97 10.17 -28.11
CA PHE A 747 21.40 10.99 -26.97
C PHE A 747 21.24 12.49 -27.16
N ASN A 748 21.21 12.99 -28.40
CA ASN A 748 21.18 14.42 -28.70
C ASN A 748 19.78 14.95 -29.05
N LYS A 749 18.76 14.08 -29.09
CA LYS A 749 17.39 14.44 -29.45
C LYS A 749 16.42 13.93 -28.39
N ALA A 750 15.85 14.85 -27.61
CA ALA A 750 15.00 14.54 -26.45
C ALA A 750 13.96 13.44 -26.70
N SER A 751 13.18 13.54 -27.78
CA SER A 751 12.16 12.54 -28.13
C SER A 751 12.68 11.14 -28.47
N ASN A 752 14.00 10.98 -28.61
CA ASN A 752 14.64 9.72 -28.92
C ASN A 752 15.61 9.28 -27.79
N GLN A 753 15.67 9.95 -26.63
CA GLN A 753 16.59 9.63 -25.54
C GLN A 753 16.15 8.41 -24.70
N TYR A 754 15.93 7.26 -25.35
CA TYR A 754 15.43 6.06 -24.69
C TYR A 754 16.19 4.81 -25.10
N ASP A 755 16.28 3.86 -24.17
CA ASP A 755 16.69 2.48 -24.38
C ASP A 755 15.46 1.58 -24.25
N THR A 756 15.10 0.85 -25.30
CA THR A 756 13.85 0.08 -25.31
C THR A 756 13.98 -1.21 -26.07
N VAL A 757 13.45 -2.29 -25.49
CA VAL A 757 13.28 -3.59 -26.14
C VAL A 757 11.80 -3.93 -26.07
N VAL A 758 11.23 -4.37 -27.19
CA VAL A 758 9.81 -4.70 -27.32
C VAL A 758 9.64 -6.06 -27.98
N LYS A 759 8.62 -6.80 -27.54
CA LYS A 759 8.10 -7.99 -28.22
C LYS A 759 6.77 -7.63 -28.88
N LEU A 760 6.70 -7.85 -30.19
CA LEU A 760 5.55 -7.53 -31.04
C LEU A 760 4.98 -8.82 -31.61
N LYS A 761 3.67 -8.89 -31.81
CA LYS A 761 3.00 -10.02 -32.46
C LYS A 761 2.23 -9.55 -33.69
N PHE A 762 2.45 -10.21 -34.82
CA PHE A 762 1.63 -9.97 -36.00
C PHE A 762 0.18 -10.39 -35.73
N THR A 763 -0.77 -9.57 -36.16
CA THR A 763 -2.19 -9.92 -36.04
C THR A 763 -2.70 -10.77 -37.22
N SER A 764 -1.86 -10.92 -38.25
CA SER A 764 -2.14 -11.66 -39.48
C SER A 764 -1.03 -12.65 -39.79
N ASN A 765 -1.37 -13.94 -39.90
CA ASN A 765 -0.42 -14.99 -40.29
C ASN A 765 0.20 -14.73 -41.67
N LYS A 766 -0.54 -14.06 -42.57
CA LYS A 766 -0.03 -13.70 -43.91
C LYS A 766 1.11 -12.68 -43.81
N GLU A 767 0.95 -11.67 -42.96
CA GLU A 767 1.97 -10.64 -42.73
C GLU A 767 3.20 -11.24 -42.05
N ALA A 768 2.99 -12.13 -41.07
CA ALA A 768 4.08 -12.86 -40.44
C ALA A 768 4.87 -13.72 -41.45
N GLN A 769 4.18 -14.37 -42.39
CA GLN A 769 4.83 -15.15 -43.44
C GLN A 769 5.64 -14.26 -44.40
N GLU A 770 5.08 -13.13 -44.85
CA GLU A 770 5.77 -12.17 -45.72
C GLU A 770 7.06 -11.61 -45.05
N TYR A 771 7.00 -11.32 -43.75
CA TYR A 771 8.17 -10.97 -42.96
C TYR A 771 9.22 -12.09 -42.96
N ARG A 772 8.82 -13.35 -42.68
CA ARG A 772 9.74 -14.51 -42.67
C ARG A 772 10.39 -14.74 -44.04
N GLU A 773 9.64 -14.57 -45.13
CA GLU A 773 10.15 -14.72 -46.49
C GLU A 773 11.16 -13.63 -46.83
N THR A 774 10.86 -12.38 -46.48
CA THR A 774 11.78 -11.24 -46.66
C THR A 774 13.08 -11.43 -45.88
N GLN A 775 12.97 -11.86 -44.62
CA GLN A 775 14.13 -12.14 -43.77
C GLN A 775 15.02 -13.26 -44.35
N LYS A 776 14.42 -14.35 -44.85
CA LYS A 776 15.16 -15.44 -45.53
C LYS A 776 15.87 -14.95 -46.79
N LEU A 777 15.24 -14.06 -47.56
CA LEU A 777 15.85 -13.48 -48.76
C LEU A 777 17.10 -12.66 -48.40
N LEU A 778 17.04 -11.83 -47.35
CA LEU A 778 18.18 -11.04 -46.87
C LEU A 778 19.33 -11.93 -46.39
N GLU A 779 19.02 -13.00 -45.65
CA GLU A 779 20.01 -13.99 -45.21
C GLU A 779 20.69 -14.71 -46.38
N SER A 780 19.94 -14.98 -47.46
CA SER A 780 20.47 -15.65 -48.66
C SER A 780 21.27 -14.73 -49.59
N SER A 781 21.02 -13.42 -49.56
CA SER A 781 21.61 -12.44 -50.49
C SER A 781 22.91 -11.81 -50.00
N ASN A 782 23.40 -12.18 -48.81
CA ASN A 782 24.51 -11.51 -48.10
C ASN A 782 24.29 -10.00 -47.92
N GLN A 783 23.05 -9.51 -47.99
CA GLN A 783 22.71 -8.13 -47.65
C GLN A 783 22.60 -8.00 -46.14
N ASN A 784 23.62 -7.37 -45.53
CA ASN A 784 23.74 -7.23 -44.08
C ASN A 784 22.83 -6.14 -43.47
N GLN A 785 21.71 -5.81 -44.12
CA GLN A 785 20.79 -4.76 -43.65
C GLN A 785 19.68 -5.35 -42.78
N PRO A 786 19.41 -4.78 -41.59
CA PRO A 786 18.33 -5.26 -40.74
C PRO A 786 16.97 -4.83 -41.29
N ILE A 787 15.92 -5.60 -40.98
CA ILE A 787 14.54 -5.12 -41.11
C ILE A 787 14.27 -4.16 -39.95
N VAL A 788 13.71 -2.99 -40.24
CA VAL A 788 13.32 -2.00 -39.23
C VAL A 788 11.83 -1.74 -39.26
N PHE A 789 11.26 -1.50 -38.08
CA PHE A 789 9.86 -1.17 -37.87
C PHE A 789 9.76 0.29 -37.41
N ARG A 790 9.06 1.14 -38.16
CA ARG A 790 8.79 2.52 -37.79
C ARG A 790 7.33 2.67 -37.37
N SER A 791 7.10 3.13 -36.15
CA SER A 791 5.73 3.39 -35.65
C SER A 791 5.11 4.60 -36.33
N THR A 792 3.78 4.59 -36.43
CA THR A 792 2.98 5.73 -36.91
C THR A 792 2.69 6.77 -35.81
N LYS A 793 2.89 6.42 -34.54
CA LYS A 793 2.79 7.36 -33.41
C LYS A 793 3.98 8.32 -33.39
N GLN A 794 3.73 9.51 -32.86
CA GLN A 794 4.70 10.61 -32.81
C GLN A 794 5.44 10.71 -31.47
N ARG A 795 5.03 9.94 -30.46
CA ARG A 795 5.67 9.85 -29.15
C ARG A 795 5.91 8.40 -28.80
N LEU A 796 7.07 8.10 -28.21
CA LEU A 796 7.46 6.73 -27.90
C LEU A 796 6.52 6.10 -26.87
N HIS A 797 6.12 6.85 -25.84
CA HIS A 797 5.16 6.39 -24.83
C HIS A 797 3.82 5.99 -25.47
N ASP A 798 3.34 6.73 -26.47
CA ASP A 798 2.07 6.43 -27.17
C ASP A 798 2.13 5.15 -28.02
N VAL A 799 3.33 4.63 -28.31
CA VAL A 799 3.53 3.34 -28.98
C VAL A 799 3.11 2.19 -28.07
N PHE A 800 3.27 2.36 -26.75
CA PHE A 800 3.15 1.28 -25.77
C PHE A 800 2.01 1.47 -24.77
N PHE A 801 1.62 2.71 -24.45
CA PHE A 801 0.88 3.03 -23.22
C PHE A 801 -0.30 4.02 -23.42
N LYS A 802 -0.71 4.32 -24.66
CA LYS A 802 -1.67 5.39 -24.98
C LYS A 802 -3.05 5.21 -24.30
N THR A 803 -3.54 3.99 -24.24
CA THR A 803 -4.56 3.56 -23.28
C THR A 803 -3.86 2.64 -22.30
N SER A 804 -4.10 2.79 -21.01
CA SER A 804 -3.31 2.19 -19.91
C SER A 804 -3.38 0.66 -19.79
N GLU A 805 -3.61 -0.07 -20.89
CA GLU A 805 -3.67 -1.52 -20.98
C GLU A 805 -2.39 -2.01 -21.66
N TYR A 806 -1.44 -2.49 -20.85
CA TYR A 806 -0.09 -2.86 -21.24
C TYR A 806 0.02 -4.02 -22.27
N ALA A 807 -1.09 -4.61 -22.77
CA ALA A 807 -1.10 -5.62 -23.82
C ALA A 807 -2.48 -5.84 -24.48
N GLY A 808 -3.13 -4.78 -24.96
CA GLY A 808 -4.31 -4.88 -25.85
C GLY A 808 -4.18 -4.03 -27.12
N GLU A 809 -3.30 -3.03 -27.06
CA GLU A 809 -3.13 -2.08 -28.14
C GLU A 809 -2.46 -2.71 -29.36
N LYS A 810 -2.97 -2.28 -30.50
CA LYS A 810 -2.40 -2.56 -31.79
C LYS A 810 -1.79 -1.28 -32.31
N GLU A 811 -0.56 -1.39 -32.81
CA GLU A 811 0.11 -0.31 -33.48
C GLU A 811 0.41 -0.68 -34.92
N LYS A 812 0.20 0.29 -35.81
CA LYS A 812 0.60 0.16 -37.21
C LYS A 812 2.08 0.48 -37.33
N PHE A 813 2.84 -0.43 -37.92
CA PHE A 813 4.25 -0.22 -38.21
C PHE A 813 4.48 -0.15 -39.72
N HIS A 814 5.39 0.71 -40.15
CA HIS A 814 5.94 0.71 -41.50
C HIS A 814 7.25 -0.06 -41.48
N CYS A 815 7.35 -1.15 -42.26
CA CYS A 815 8.53 -2.01 -42.28
C CYS A 815 9.42 -1.71 -43.47
N PHE A 816 10.73 -1.59 -43.23
CA PHE A 816 11.74 -1.28 -44.24
C PHE A 816 12.92 -2.26 -44.17
N VAL A 817 13.59 -2.47 -45.29
CA VAL A 817 14.91 -3.11 -45.33
C VAL A 817 15.96 -2.01 -45.20
N GLY A 818 16.72 -2.02 -44.11
CA GLY A 818 17.62 -0.93 -43.76
C GLY A 818 16.90 0.29 -43.16
N PHE A 819 17.68 1.29 -42.77
CA PHE A 819 17.14 2.54 -42.21
C PHE A 819 16.59 3.41 -43.33
N PRO A 820 15.29 3.77 -43.31
CA PRO A 820 14.68 4.49 -44.41
C PRO A 820 14.95 5.99 -44.34
N SER A 821 15.21 6.56 -45.51
CA SER A 821 15.15 7.99 -45.80
C SER A 821 13.70 8.48 -45.89
N ASP A 822 13.48 9.79 -45.97
CA ASP A 822 12.12 10.37 -46.02
C ASP A 822 11.35 9.99 -47.31
N ASP A 823 12.05 9.57 -48.37
CA ASP A 823 11.47 9.19 -49.67
C ASP A 823 11.22 7.67 -49.80
N ASP A 824 11.62 6.86 -48.82
CA ASP A 824 11.49 5.42 -48.90
C ASP A 824 10.05 4.95 -48.61
N HIS A 825 9.58 3.96 -49.37
CA HIS A 825 8.29 3.30 -49.15
C HIS A 825 8.46 1.99 -48.37
N PRO A 826 7.61 1.71 -47.37
CA PRO A 826 7.67 0.45 -46.65
C PRO A 826 7.32 -0.72 -47.57
N PHE A 827 7.98 -1.86 -47.37
CA PHE A 827 7.64 -3.08 -48.13
C PHE A 827 6.38 -3.75 -47.56
N MET A 828 6.06 -3.50 -46.30
CA MET A 828 4.81 -3.92 -45.64
C MET A 828 4.41 -2.97 -44.51
N GLU A 829 3.12 -2.93 -44.18
CA GLU A 829 2.56 -2.04 -43.15
C GLU A 829 1.66 -2.80 -42.14
N PRO A 830 2.23 -3.74 -41.35
CA PRO A 830 1.45 -4.61 -40.49
C PRO A 830 0.81 -3.85 -39.32
N GLU A 831 -0.34 -4.36 -38.90
CA GLU A 831 -0.91 -4.03 -37.59
C GLU A 831 -0.43 -5.09 -36.58
N MET A 832 0.35 -4.66 -35.59
CA MET A 832 1.00 -5.56 -34.62
C MET A 832 0.51 -5.28 -33.20
N LYS A 833 0.33 -6.34 -32.41
CA LYS A 833 0.04 -6.26 -30.98
C LYS A 833 1.35 -6.07 -30.20
N ILE A 834 1.36 -5.17 -29.22
CA ILE A 834 2.44 -5.10 -28.22
C ILE A 834 2.23 -6.26 -27.23
N VAL A 835 3.16 -7.22 -27.20
CA VAL A 835 3.10 -8.39 -26.31
C VAL A 835 3.82 -8.10 -25.00
N ASP A 836 4.98 -7.45 -25.08
CA ASP A 836 5.84 -7.20 -23.93
C ASP A 836 6.76 -6.00 -24.18
N VAL A 837 7.01 -5.21 -23.14
CA VAL A 837 8.01 -4.13 -23.15
C VAL A 837 9.00 -4.41 -22.02
N PRO A 838 9.90 -5.39 -22.19
CA PRO A 838 10.81 -5.83 -21.13
C PRO A 838 11.86 -4.78 -20.75
N ARG A 839 11.98 -3.69 -21.52
CA ARG A 839 12.89 -2.57 -21.24
C ARG A 839 12.31 -1.28 -21.83
N TYR A 840 12.17 -0.25 -21.00
CA TYR A 840 11.77 1.11 -21.38
C TYR A 840 12.43 2.10 -20.43
N GLU A 841 13.54 2.71 -20.84
CA GLU A 841 14.34 3.57 -19.97
C GLU A 841 14.75 4.85 -20.66
N HIS A 842 14.63 5.98 -19.96
CA HIS A 842 15.18 7.24 -20.42
C HIS A 842 16.70 7.29 -20.20
N TYR A 843 17.47 7.83 -21.14
CA TYR A 843 18.90 8.06 -20.96
C TYR A 843 19.14 9.06 -19.81
N ASP A 844 20.09 8.75 -18.95
CA ASP A 844 20.51 9.63 -17.86
C ASP A 844 21.98 10.04 -18.08
N ASN A 845 22.39 11.15 -17.46
CA ASN A 845 23.77 11.66 -17.52
C ASN A 845 24.67 10.87 -16.55
N GLY A 846 24.76 9.55 -16.75
CA GLY A 846 25.57 8.63 -15.94
C GLY A 846 27.04 8.55 -16.36
N ASP A 847 27.84 7.87 -15.55
CA ASP A 847 29.16 7.42 -15.96
C ASP A 847 29.09 6.08 -16.69
N TYR A 848 30.09 5.80 -17.53
CA TYR A 848 30.19 4.48 -18.14
C TYR A 848 30.31 3.40 -17.06
N PRO A 849 29.66 2.25 -17.24
CA PRO A 849 29.86 1.11 -16.35
C PRO A 849 31.32 0.63 -16.42
N GLN A 850 31.72 -0.17 -15.43
CA GLN A 850 33.06 -0.77 -15.42
C GLN A 850 33.26 -1.71 -16.62
N TYR A 851 32.23 -2.50 -16.95
CA TYR A 851 32.19 -3.46 -18.04
C TYR A 851 31.04 -3.15 -19.00
N SER A 852 31.14 -3.61 -20.25
CA SER A 852 30.04 -3.48 -21.21
C SER A 852 28.85 -4.28 -20.73
N ALA A 853 27.71 -3.62 -20.56
CA ALA A 853 26.47 -4.22 -20.09
C ALA A 853 25.52 -4.46 -21.28
N TYR A 854 24.84 -5.59 -21.26
CA TYR A 854 23.84 -5.97 -22.24
C TYR A 854 22.57 -6.43 -21.52
N PHE A 855 21.42 -6.18 -22.13
CA PHE A 855 20.16 -6.78 -21.74
C PHE A 855 19.99 -8.10 -22.48
N MET A 856 19.83 -9.19 -21.74
CA MET A 856 19.59 -10.53 -22.28
C MET A 856 18.09 -10.84 -22.24
N TYR A 857 17.48 -11.14 -23.38
CA TYR A 857 16.04 -11.41 -23.47
C TYR A 857 15.69 -12.35 -24.63
N GLY A 858 14.59 -13.08 -24.50
CA GLY A 858 14.08 -13.98 -25.55
C GLY A 858 13.36 -15.21 -25.01
N ASP A 859 13.66 -16.36 -25.59
CA ASP A 859 13.24 -17.68 -25.11
C ASP A 859 14.37 -18.71 -25.26
N LYS A 860 14.07 -19.97 -24.94
CA LYS A 860 15.02 -21.10 -25.00
C LYS A 860 15.58 -21.36 -26.40
N LYS A 861 14.84 -21.07 -27.47
CA LYS A 861 15.30 -21.22 -28.87
C LYS A 861 16.04 -19.97 -29.32
N GLU A 862 15.51 -18.80 -28.98
CA GLU A 862 15.91 -17.51 -29.52
C GLU A 862 16.36 -16.57 -28.37
N THR A 863 17.66 -16.56 -28.05
CA THR A 863 18.24 -15.71 -26.99
C THR A 863 19.07 -14.58 -27.60
N PHE A 864 18.81 -13.34 -27.18
CA PHE A 864 19.46 -12.14 -27.71
C PHE A 864 20.16 -11.33 -26.62
N LEU A 865 21.21 -10.62 -27.00
CA LEU A 865 21.86 -9.57 -26.20
C LEU A 865 21.68 -8.22 -26.91
N PHE A 866 21.18 -7.23 -26.17
CA PHE A 866 21.01 -5.84 -26.58
C PHE A 866 21.98 -4.97 -25.78
N HIS A 867 22.91 -4.27 -26.42
CA HIS A 867 23.84 -3.40 -25.69
C HIS A 867 23.07 -2.34 -24.91
N ILE A 868 23.47 -2.06 -23.67
CA ILE A 868 22.87 -1.03 -22.84
C ILE A 868 23.72 0.25 -22.98
N PRO A 869 23.27 1.23 -23.79
CA PRO A 869 23.97 2.51 -23.93
C PRO A 869 23.99 3.28 -22.59
N ALA A 870 25.14 3.87 -22.26
CA ALA A 870 25.32 4.65 -21.03
C ALA A 870 25.28 6.17 -21.28
N LYS A 871 26.15 6.69 -22.14
CA LYS A 871 26.18 8.11 -22.53
C LYS A 871 26.86 8.32 -23.86
N SER A 872 26.60 9.46 -24.51
CA SER A 872 27.26 9.81 -25.77
C SER A 872 28.76 10.12 -25.59
N PRO A 873 29.65 9.65 -26.49
CA PRO A 873 29.38 8.76 -27.63
C PRO A 873 29.32 7.28 -27.21
N ASP A 874 28.33 6.51 -27.68
CA ASP A 874 28.16 5.06 -27.37
C ASP A 874 27.82 4.25 -28.62
N LEU A 875 27.50 2.97 -28.48
CA LEU A 875 27.05 2.10 -29.57
C LEU A 875 25.66 1.55 -29.35
N PHE A 876 25.08 1.04 -30.43
CA PHE A 876 23.90 0.19 -30.42
C PHE A 876 24.28 -1.15 -31.03
N GLN A 877 23.91 -2.23 -30.37
CA GLN A 877 24.25 -3.57 -30.85
C GLN A 877 23.20 -4.59 -30.45
N VAL A 878 22.87 -5.47 -31.38
CA VAL A 878 22.01 -6.63 -31.17
C VAL A 878 22.72 -7.87 -31.71
N VAL A 879 22.86 -8.88 -30.86
CA VAL A 879 23.43 -10.18 -31.24
C VAL A 879 22.55 -11.31 -30.74
N GLN A 880 22.57 -12.41 -31.47
CA GLN A 880 21.90 -13.66 -31.10
C GLN A 880 22.93 -14.65 -30.57
N LEU A 881 22.57 -15.40 -29.53
CA LEU A 881 23.38 -16.47 -28.98
C LEU A 881 23.08 -17.82 -29.65
N GLU A 882 24.03 -18.77 -29.60
CA GLU A 882 23.80 -20.16 -30.05
C GLU A 882 22.79 -20.92 -29.16
N GLY A 883 22.55 -20.43 -27.94
CA GLY A 883 21.60 -21.01 -26.98
C GLY A 883 21.62 -20.28 -25.64
N PRO A 884 20.75 -20.68 -24.70
CA PRO A 884 20.64 -20.03 -23.40
C PRO A 884 21.88 -20.30 -22.53
N PRO A 885 22.40 -19.29 -21.79
CA PRO A 885 23.49 -19.50 -20.84
C PRO A 885 23.07 -20.36 -19.64
N ALA A 886 24.05 -20.97 -18.97
CA ALA A 886 23.79 -21.70 -17.73
C ALA A 886 23.36 -20.73 -16.61
N GLY A 887 22.49 -21.18 -15.70
CA GLY A 887 22.05 -20.41 -14.52
C GLY A 887 20.87 -19.45 -14.74
N VAL A 888 20.23 -19.50 -15.92
CA VAL A 888 19.03 -18.69 -16.26
C VAL A 888 17.70 -19.31 -15.83
N GLY A 889 17.73 -20.53 -15.27
CA GLY A 889 16.56 -21.37 -14.99
C GLY A 889 16.75 -22.26 -13.76
N ASN A 890 15.65 -22.84 -13.26
CA ASN A 890 15.61 -23.78 -12.14
C ASN A 890 14.92 -25.10 -12.54
N GLN A 891 14.67 -26.00 -11.58
CA GLN A 891 14.04 -27.29 -11.83
C GLN A 891 12.60 -27.20 -12.37
N VAL A 892 11.92 -26.06 -12.19
CA VAL A 892 10.53 -25.84 -12.62
C VAL A 892 10.46 -25.23 -14.01
N ALA A 893 11.37 -24.31 -14.34
CA ALA A 893 11.54 -23.79 -15.69
C ALA A 893 12.98 -23.35 -15.96
N ASP A 894 13.53 -23.78 -17.10
CA ASP A 894 14.95 -23.67 -17.42
C ASP A 894 15.34 -22.36 -18.14
N ASP A 895 14.40 -21.46 -18.41
CA ASP A 895 14.59 -20.21 -19.18
C ASP A 895 13.98 -18.95 -18.50
N ILE A 896 13.64 -19.03 -17.21
CA ILE A 896 12.89 -17.99 -16.48
C ILE A 896 13.51 -16.60 -16.67
N LEU A 897 14.81 -16.45 -16.40
CA LEU A 897 15.47 -15.13 -16.47
C LEU A 897 15.51 -14.58 -17.91
N ILE A 898 15.56 -15.44 -18.92
CA ILE A 898 15.55 -15.00 -20.33
C ILE A 898 14.16 -14.49 -20.70
N ARG A 899 13.10 -15.21 -20.31
CA ARG A 899 11.72 -14.79 -20.56
C ARG A 899 11.41 -13.46 -19.88
N TYR A 900 11.95 -13.21 -18.68
CA TYR A 900 11.78 -11.94 -17.97
C TYR A 900 12.84 -10.88 -18.31
N GLY A 901 13.89 -11.24 -19.03
CA GLY A 901 14.98 -10.33 -19.29
C GLY A 901 15.89 -10.14 -18.07
N THR A 902 17.20 -10.03 -18.32
CA THR A 902 18.17 -9.75 -17.26
C THR A 902 19.35 -8.95 -17.80
N VAL A 903 20.02 -8.21 -16.92
CA VAL A 903 21.21 -7.43 -17.28
C VAL A 903 22.43 -8.31 -17.07
N VAL A 904 23.26 -8.41 -18.10
CA VAL A 904 24.50 -9.19 -18.11
C VAL A 904 25.68 -8.28 -18.41
N ASP A 905 26.77 -8.45 -17.69
CA ASP A 905 28.04 -7.80 -17.96
C ASP A 905 28.93 -8.72 -18.78
N ILE A 906 29.80 -8.16 -19.63
CA ILE A 906 30.89 -8.89 -20.29
C ILE A 906 32.22 -8.43 -19.68
N PRO A 907 32.77 -9.13 -18.65
CA PRO A 907 33.92 -8.65 -17.89
C PRO A 907 35.19 -8.42 -18.71
N SER A 908 35.32 -9.07 -19.87
CA SER A 908 36.45 -8.90 -20.78
C SER A 908 36.40 -7.62 -21.62
N ILE A 909 35.31 -6.85 -21.56
CA ILE A 909 35.08 -5.66 -22.38
C ILE A 909 34.84 -4.47 -21.45
N PRO A 910 35.62 -3.37 -21.56
CA PRO A 910 35.39 -2.18 -20.75
C PRO A 910 34.04 -1.53 -21.11
N GLY A 911 33.39 -0.89 -20.14
CA GLY A 911 32.09 -0.28 -20.38
C GLY A 911 32.13 0.99 -21.24
N ASN A 912 33.29 1.63 -21.38
CA ASN A 912 33.46 2.74 -22.32
C ASN A 912 33.78 2.22 -23.73
N PRO A 913 33.16 2.78 -24.78
CA PRO A 913 33.39 2.34 -26.14
C PRO A 913 34.82 2.64 -26.61
N THR A 914 35.35 1.73 -27.43
CA THR A 914 36.67 1.94 -28.06
C THR A 914 36.50 2.71 -29.35
N VAL A 915 37.17 3.87 -29.46
CA VAL A 915 37.16 4.71 -30.67
C VAL A 915 38.48 4.57 -31.41
N SER A 916 38.43 4.28 -32.71
CA SER A 916 39.61 4.24 -33.58
C SER A 916 39.28 4.90 -34.92
N GLY A 917 40.15 5.79 -35.40
CA GLY A 917 39.91 6.55 -36.64
C GLY A 917 38.68 7.48 -36.59
N GLY A 918 38.23 7.87 -35.39
CA GLY A 918 37.00 8.65 -35.20
C GLY A 918 35.72 7.82 -35.25
N GLU A 919 35.82 6.49 -35.34
CA GLU A 919 34.68 5.58 -35.37
C GLU A 919 34.69 4.62 -34.18
N ILE A 920 33.50 4.42 -33.61
CA ILE A 920 33.30 3.43 -32.54
C ILE A 920 33.47 2.03 -33.13
N GLN A 921 34.29 1.22 -32.47
CA GLN A 921 34.63 -0.13 -32.89
C GLN A 921 33.65 -1.14 -32.29
N ASP A 922 33.32 -2.18 -33.05
CA ASP A 922 32.53 -3.30 -32.53
C ASP A 922 33.30 -4.00 -31.39
N PRO A 923 32.74 -4.04 -30.16
CA PRO A 923 33.40 -4.64 -29.01
C PRO A 923 33.42 -6.18 -29.08
N LEU A 924 32.46 -6.80 -29.77
CA LEU A 924 32.29 -8.25 -29.84
C LEU A 924 33.08 -8.87 -31.01
N LYS A 925 34.42 -8.71 -31.01
CA LYS A 925 35.30 -9.22 -32.10
C LYS A 925 35.51 -10.74 -32.09
N LYS A 926 35.36 -11.38 -30.93
CA LYS A 926 35.45 -12.84 -30.77
C LYS A 926 34.07 -13.49 -30.96
N HIS A 927 34.06 -14.81 -31.15
CA HIS A 927 32.81 -15.58 -31.22
C HIS A 927 32.33 -16.10 -29.86
N GLU A 928 33.19 -16.08 -28.83
CA GLU A 928 32.92 -16.64 -27.50
C GLU A 928 33.36 -15.65 -26.41
N PHE A 929 32.52 -15.50 -25.38
CA PHE A 929 32.74 -14.60 -24.25
C PHE A 929 32.22 -15.21 -22.94
N ASP A 930 32.77 -14.76 -21.83
CA ASP A 930 32.17 -14.98 -20.52
C ASP A 930 31.22 -13.80 -20.22
N ILE A 931 29.98 -14.13 -19.84
CA ILE A 931 29.01 -13.17 -19.31
C ILE A 931 28.86 -13.37 -17.81
N SER A 932 28.65 -12.29 -17.07
CA SER A 932 28.38 -12.30 -15.64
C SER A 932 27.02 -11.67 -15.38
N PHE A 933 26.18 -12.33 -14.58
CA PHE A 933 24.86 -11.82 -14.24
C PHE A 933 24.37 -12.39 -12.91
N VAL A 934 23.26 -11.87 -12.41
CA VAL A 934 22.61 -12.44 -11.24
C VAL A 934 21.60 -13.50 -11.69
N GLY A 935 21.88 -14.74 -11.32
CA GLY A 935 21.04 -15.90 -11.54
C GLY A 935 19.84 -15.97 -10.60
N ILE A 936 19.12 -17.09 -10.68
CA ILE A 936 17.98 -17.37 -9.81
C ILE A 936 18.41 -17.36 -8.34
N ASP A 937 17.51 -16.90 -7.48
CA ASP A 937 17.74 -16.70 -6.05
C ASP A 937 18.87 -15.72 -5.73
N GLY A 938 19.30 -14.89 -6.67
CA GLY A 938 20.28 -13.84 -6.41
C GLY A 938 21.74 -14.29 -6.37
N GLN A 939 22.04 -15.46 -6.94
CA GLN A 939 23.40 -15.98 -7.05
C GLN A 939 24.18 -15.29 -8.18
N GLU A 940 25.46 -14.97 -7.98
CA GLU A 940 26.30 -14.50 -9.08
C GLU A 940 26.66 -15.68 -10.00
N VAL A 941 26.34 -15.55 -11.28
CA VAL A 941 26.59 -16.57 -12.30
C VAL A 941 27.57 -16.00 -13.32
N THR A 942 28.62 -16.77 -13.63
CA THR A 942 29.45 -16.55 -14.81
C THR A 942 29.22 -17.71 -15.77
N SER A 943 28.77 -17.40 -16.99
CA SER A 943 28.51 -18.39 -18.03
C SER A 943 29.25 -18.04 -19.30
N LYS A 944 29.78 -19.05 -19.97
CA LYS A 944 30.37 -18.91 -21.30
C LYS A 944 29.26 -18.96 -22.34
N VAL A 945 29.30 -18.03 -23.31
CA VAL A 945 28.30 -17.92 -24.39
C VAL A 945 28.98 -17.77 -25.74
N LYS A 946 28.29 -18.19 -26.80
CA LYS A 946 28.72 -18.06 -28.20
C LYS A 946 27.73 -17.25 -29.00
N ILE A 947 28.24 -16.37 -29.86
CA ILE A 947 27.43 -15.54 -30.76
C ILE A 947 27.16 -16.35 -32.03
N SER A 948 25.88 -16.62 -32.31
CA SER A 948 25.43 -17.26 -33.55
C SER A 948 25.36 -16.27 -34.70
N ARG A 949 24.79 -15.07 -34.44
CA ARG A 949 24.55 -14.04 -35.46
C ARG A 949 24.71 -12.64 -34.89
N LYS A 950 25.39 -11.77 -35.64
CA LYS A 950 25.36 -10.31 -35.40
C LYS A 950 24.23 -9.71 -36.23
N ILE A 951 23.23 -9.15 -35.55
CA ILE A 951 22.03 -8.62 -36.21
C ILE A 951 22.24 -7.16 -36.58
N TRP A 952 22.73 -6.35 -35.64
CA TRP A 952 22.96 -4.93 -35.86
C TRP A 952 24.11 -4.42 -35.01
N PHE A 953 24.90 -3.51 -35.57
CA PHE A 953 25.92 -2.74 -34.87
C PHE A 953 26.00 -1.35 -35.51
N ALA A 954 25.96 -0.30 -34.69
CA ALA A 954 26.24 1.05 -35.14
C ALA A 954 26.77 1.91 -33.98
N GLY A 955 27.77 2.75 -34.25
CA GLY A 955 28.16 3.81 -33.32
C GLY A 955 27.12 4.93 -33.33
N SER A 956 26.86 5.55 -32.17
CA SER A 956 25.86 6.60 -31.99
C SER A 956 26.00 7.70 -33.05
N ASP A 957 27.23 8.12 -33.36
CA ASP A 957 27.49 9.21 -34.30
C ASP A 957 27.22 8.86 -35.77
N LYS A 958 27.09 7.58 -36.10
CA LYS A 958 26.77 7.09 -37.46
C LYS A 958 25.30 6.79 -37.67
N VAL A 959 24.55 6.43 -36.62
CA VAL A 959 23.11 6.17 -36.73
C VAL A 959 22.34 7.42 -37.14
N TYR A 960 22.84 8.60 -36.78
CA TYR A 960 22.16 9.89 -36.99
C TYR A 960 22.72 10.71 -38.16
N LYS A 961 23.64 10.14 -38.94
CA LYS A 961 24.13 10.71 -40.20
C LYS A 961 23.55 9.91 -41.34
#